data_AF-A0AAW9RWA1-F1
#
_entry.id   AF-A0AAW9RWA1-F1
#
_cell.length_a   1.000
_cell.length_b   1.000
_cell.length_c   1.000
_cell.angle_alpha   90.00
_cell.angle_beta   90.00
_cell.angle_gamma   90.00
#
_symmetry.space_group_name_H-M   'P 1'
#
loop_
_entity.id
_entity.type
_entity.pdbx_description
1 polymer ?
#
loop_
_entity_poly.entity_id
_entity_poly.type
_entity_poly.pdbx_seq_one_letter_code
_entity_poly.pdbx_strand_id
1 'polypeptide(L)'
;MRSRTASSGLSCLVPGRKTLAVVCLAAAFAGASAAPALARTLRGTVMSGTDGASPLAGYAVSVFGAYPHDTRPEWLFLGGGESNKSGKYRVTYELPTGTRYRNAPVLFVLARKKSAMLAAVLPAGKGGGRATLNELTTVAAGTAEAQFIVEGVTSFGLPEGPKVLGNKYGVINAAMMAGNLANPRTGAIGAMLAEIPNGPDKDSYKAFLSMANAVGACVQSNRRCKKLFDATTPPGGSAPVSVLQAIANIARYPSYPGYETNSPADPLYVLSKKGSVYAGALTTRPTNWLLYLKVTGGNYEKQNASNAMSGPGNIAISPKGVVWVNDNFIPEKPLVPACAGERLLKFSPSATLEDIYFGGGLSGAGYGILMAPDNKIWVSNFGFEAVACAEDKSTAADHKSFSVFKPSGKAVSPDKGYRNGYVYWPQGMATDADGNVWMANCRNDSATLIVGGDHTNAINTRLKGGVDVFPYPGDAVPPGTEDPALVKPFGLALDNRNRAWVVGNIAETLSVIDTDGTLIRTIENPTIGDKLLKRPMGNAADSMGNIWVANSDKINVPCPPPIENIADGDDPSVAMFDPDTFEGTVYRGGGLTLPWGIIVDGSDTVWVFNFGAEFDPPYIGNEVLPDTPISRFCGASAQKCPQSRTKGVLSTGDPISPETGYTSDVFERITAGKVDRSGNIFVTTNFKKIVDPAVSPGGNSIIVVVGAATPVKTPLIGTPRHFD
;
A
#
# COMPACT_ATOMS: atom_id res chain seq x y z
N MET A 1 42.03 -31.34 -20.69
CA MET A 1 43.43 -31.28 -21.15
C MET A 1 43.89 -29.82 -21.16
N ARG A 2 44.95 -29.54 -20.38
CA ARG A 2 45.99 -28.46 -20.48
C ARG A 2 45.62 -27.14 -21.17
N SER A 3 45.54 -25.99 -20.48
CA SER A 3 46.59 -25.13 -19.87
C SER A 3 47.53 -24.42 -20.85
N ARG A 4 47.71 -23.09 -20.66
CA ARG A 4 48.91 -22.20 -20.82
C ARG A 4 48.54 -20.87 -21.50
N THR A 5 48.59 -19.70 -20.83
CA THR A 5 49.69 -18.86 -20.29
C THR A 5 50.49 -18.05 -21.31
N ALA A 6 50.83 -16.82 -20.86
CA ALA A 6 51.93 -15.92 -21.27
C ALA A 6 51.58 -14.90 -22.37
N SER A 7 52.13 -13.69 -22.43
CA SER A 7 52.89 -12.82 -21.51
C SER A 7 53.16 -11.49 -22.26
N SER A 8 53.36 -10.42 -21.50
CA SER A 8 53.84 -9.08 -21.89
C SER A 8 55.09 -9.02 -22.78
N GLY A 9 55.17 -8.01 -23.65
CA GLY A 9 56.38 -7.62 -24.39
C GLY A 9 56.49 -6.09 -24.54
N LEU A 10 57.53 -5.53 -23.92
CA LEU A 10 58.04 -4.15 -24.08
C LEU A 10 58.72 -3.99 -25.45
N SER A 11 58.62 -2.80 -26.06
CA SER A 11 59.48 -2.38 -27.17
C SER A 11 60.36 -1.18 -26.76
N CYS A 12 61.67 -1.39 -26.75
CA CYS A 12 62.70 -0.36 -26.57
C CYS A 12 63.08 0.29 -27.91
N LEU A 13 63.38 1.59 -27.89
CA LEU A 13 64.08 2.32 -28.96
C LEU A 13 65.33 3.01 -28.37
N VAL A 14 66.41 2.97 -29.16
CA VAL A 14 67.84 3.22 -28.88
C VAL A 14 68.21 4.71 -29.05
N PRO A 15 69.34 5.23 -28.48
CA PRO A 15 69.45 6.58 -27.94
C PRO A 15 70.23 7.59 -28.82
N GLY A 16 70.05 8.88 -28.54
CA GLY A 16 70.89 9.98 -29.05
C GLY A 16 71.40 10.88 -27.91
N ARG A 17 72.73 11.06 -27.86
CA ARG A 17 73.47 11.92 -26.91
C ARG A 17 73.06 13.40 -27.03
N LYS A 18 72.80 14.06 -25.90
CA LYS A 18 73.37 15.37 -25.49
C LYS A 18 72.91 15.72 -24.07
N THR A 19 73.87 16.18 -23.28
CA THR A 19 73.82 16.49 -21.85
C THR A 19 72.89 17.67 -21.56
N LEU A 20 71.89 17.48 -20.69
CA LEU A 20 71.18 18.56 -20.00
C LEU A 20 70.89 18.11 -18.56
N ALA A 21 71.22 18.97 -17.59
CA ALA A 21 71.07 18.71 -16.17
C ALA A 21 69.62 18.37 -15.80
N VAL A 22 69.40 17.22 -15.15
CA VAL A 22 68.11 16.85 -14.57
C VAL A 22 68.12 17.24 -13.10
N VAL A 23 67.29 18.22 -12.75
CA VAL A 23 66.86 18.50 -11.39
C VAL A 23 66.08 17.28 -10.90
N CYS A 24 66.57 16.61 -9.85
CA CYS A 24 65.79 15.60 -9.12
C CYS A 24 64.66 16.29 -8.38
N LEU A 25 63.47 16.36 -8.98
CA LEU A 25 62.24 16.54 -8.22
C LEU A 25 61.95 15.22 -7.49
N ALA A 26 62.18 15.20 -6.18
CA ALA A 26 61.63 14.15 -5.32
C ALA A 26 60.10 14.28 -5.37
N ALA A 27 59.45 13.42 -6.16
CA ALA A 27 58.01 13.22 -6.06
C ALA A 27 57.73 12.56 -4.70
N ALA A 28 57.40 13.37 -3.71
CA ALA A 28 56.81 12.90 -2.48
C ALA A 28 55.51 12.17 -2.85
N PHE A 29 55.50 10.84 -2.70
CA PHE A 29 54.24 10.10 -2.58
C PHE A 29 53.55 10.63 -1.33
N ALA A 30 52.73 11.66 -1.49
CA ALA A 30 51.71 12.00 -0.53
C ALA A 30 50.74 10.81 -0.53
N GLY A 31 50.96 9.87 0.38
CA GLY A 31 49.95 8.88 0.73
C GLY A 31 48.69 9.66 1.06
N ALA A 32 47.66 9.51 0.22
CA ALA A 32 46.35 10.06 0.51
C ALA A 32 45.90 9.45 1.83
N SER A 33 46.02 10.22 2.92
CA SER A 33 45.47 9.86 4.21
C SER A 33 43.96 9.72 4.02
N ALA A 34 43.47 8.47 4.01
CA ALA A 34 42.05 8.21 4.14
C ALA A 34 41.60 8.93 5.42
N ALA A 35 40.67 9.87 5.30
CA ALA A 35 40.09 10.53 6.46
C ALA A 35 39.55 9.44 7.41
N PRO A 36 39.89 9.48 8.72
CA PRO A 36 39.45 8.45 9.65
C PRO A 36 37.92 8.37 9.67
N ALA A 37 37.38 7.15 9.66
CA ALA A 37 35.95 6.94 9.85
C ALA A 37 35.57 7.57 11.22
N LEU A 38 34.65 8.52 11.21
CA LEU A 38 34.23 9.20 12.43
C LEU A 38 33.41 8.22 13.28
N ALA A 39 34.02 7.67 14.33
CA ALA A 39 33.35 6.85 15.32
C ALA A 39 32.17 7.60 15.93
N ARG A 40 30.99 6.96 15.90
CA ARG A 40 29.73 7.48 16.43
C ARG A 40 29.35 6.74 17.70
N THR A 41 28.55 7.37 18.56
CA THR A 41 28.04 6.72 19.77
C THR A 41 26.52 6.69 19.78
N LEU A 42 25.96 5.49 20.00
CA LEU A 42 24.56 5.27 20.33
C LEU A 42 24.46 4.90 21.81
N ARG A 43 23.49 5.47 22.52
CA ARG A 43 23.18 5.15 23.92
C ARG A 43 21.72 4.77 24.03
N GLY A 44 21.31 4.20 25.16
CA GLY A 44 19.91 3.88 25.33
C GLY A 44 19.65 2.99 26.51
N THR A 45 18.46 2.41 26.52
CA THR A 45 18.02 1.48 27.55
C THR A 45 17.38 0.26 26.89
N VAL A 46 17.70 -0.93 27.40
CA VAL A 46 16.96 -2.17 27.17
C VAL A 46 16.05 -2.37 28.37
N MET A 47 14.75 -2.46 28.14
CA MET A 47 13.74 -2.51 29.19
C MET A 47 12.51 -3.28 28.74
N SER A 48 11.75 -3.78 29.72
CA SER A 48 10.40 -4.33 29.49
C SER A 48 9.36 -3.35 30.02
N GLY A 49 8.39 -2.99 29.19
CA GLY A 49 7.36 -1.99 29.50
C GLY A 49 7.80 -0.54 29.28
N THR A 50 6.87 0.40 29.54
CA THR A 50 7.10 1.86 29.48
C THR A 50 6.80 2.54 30.82
N ASP A 51 5.66 2.23 31.43
CA ASP A 51 5.26 2.71 32.76
C ASP A 51 5.67 1.69 33.82
N GLY A 52 6.40 2.11 34.85
CA GLY A 52 6.97 1.18 35.84
C GLY A 52 7.99 0.20 35.25
N ALA A 53 8.60 0.57 34.13
CA ALA A 53 9.39 -0.33 33.30
C ALA A 53 10.58 -0.97 34.02
N SER A 54 10.80 -2.24 33.71
CA SER A 54 11.87 -3.05 34.30
C SER A 54 13.14 -2.99 33.45
N PRO A 55 14.28 -2.50 33.98
CA PRO A 55 15.54 -2.51 33.25
C PRO A 55 16.01 -3.95 33.00
N LEU A 56 16.51 -4.21 31.79
CA LEU A 56 16.97 -5.54 31.39
C LEU A 56 18.50 -5.57 31.23
N ALA A 57 19.16 -6.25 32.16
CA ALA A 57 20.62 -6.35 32.22
C ALA A 57 21.18 -7.56 31.44
N GLY A 58 22.39 -7.41 30.92
CA GLY A 58 23.14 -8.47 30.25
C GLY A 58 22.57 -8.87 28.89
N TYR A 59 21.95 -7.93 28.18
CA TYR A 59 21.59 -8.10 26.78
C TYR A 59 22.74 -7.61 25.92
N ALA A 60 23.20 -8.45 24.99
CA ALA A 60 24.15 -8.05 23.95
C ALA A 60 23.44 -7.12 22.96
N VAL A 61 23.89 -5.87 22.88
CA VAL A 61 23.33 -4.83 22.01
C VAL A 61 24.21 -4.69 20.78
N SER A 62 23.62 -4.82 19.59
CA SER A 62 24.30 -4.71 18.31
C SER A 62 23.63 -3.64 17.45
N VAL A 63 24.43 -2.83 16.76
CA VAL A 63 23.97 -1.84 15.78
C VAL A 63 24.30 -2.35 14.39
N PHE A 64 23.27 -2.48 13.55
CA PHE A 64 23.38 -2.84 12.15
C PHE A 64 22.96 -1.68 11.26
N GLY A 65 23.57 -1.57 10.10
CA GLY A 65 23.13 -0.69 9.02
C GLY A 65 22.51 -1.52 7.90
N ALA A 66 21.23 -1.29 7.63
CA ALA A 66 20.62 -1.66 6.36
C ALA A 66 20.98 -0.58 5.33
N TYR A 67 21.73 -0.96 4.30
CA TYR A 67 22.05 -0.12 3.15
C TYR A 67 21.13 -0.55 2.01
N PRO A 68 19.96 0.07 1.88
CA PRO A 68 18.96 -0.41 0.96
C PRO A 68 19.36 -0.02 -0.48
N HIS A 69 19.24 -0.98 -1.39
CA HIS A 69 19.54 -0.82 -2.81
C HIS A 69 18.52 -1.63 -3.60
N ASP A 70 18.19 -1.17 -4.80
CA ASP A 70 17.19 -1.84 -5.65
C ASP A 70 17.69 -3.17 -6.25
N THR A 71 18.96 -3.55 -6.04
CA THR A 71 19.58 -4.75 -6.65
C THR A 71 20.63 -5.45 -5.78
N ARG A 72 21.26 -4.75 -4.83
CA ARG A 72 22.30 -5.30 -3.93
C ARG A 72 22.19 -4.67 -2.54
N PRO A 73 21.10 -4.94 -1.81
CA PRO A 73 20.99 -4.45 -0.44
C PRO A 73 22.06 -5.10 0.45
N GLU A 74 22.63 -4.32 1.36
CA GLU A 74 23.65 -4.80 2.30
C GLU A 74 23.16 -4.66 3.74
N TRP A 75 23.56 -5.62 4.56
CA TRP A 75 23.31 -5.65 6.01
C TRP A 75 24.64 -5.77 6.75
N LEU A 76 25.09 -4.67 7.36
CA LEU A 76 26.41 -4.58 7.96
C LEU A 76 26.33 -4.42 9.47
N PHE A 77 27.11 -5.21 10.21
CA PHE A 77 27.37 -4.95 11.61
C PHE A 77 28.28 -3.73 11.75
N LEU A 78 27.86 -2.74 12.54
CA LEU A 78 28.56 -1.46 12.70
C LEU A 78 29.23 -1.31 14.07
N GLY A 79 28.75 -2.04 15.09
CA GLY A 79 29.29 -1.98 16.44
C GLY A 79 28.40 -2.68 17.46
N GLY A 80 28.96 -2.96 18.64
CA GLY A 80 28.25 -3.66 19.71
C GLY A 80 28.61 -3.19 21.12
N GLY A 81 27.84 -3.65 22.09
CA GLY A 81 27.98 -3.38 23.51
C GLY A 81 27.04 -4.26 24.33
N GLU A 82 26.86 -3.94 25.61
CA GLU A 82 26.00 -4.71 26.51
C GLU A 82 25.20 -3.79 27.42
N SER A 83 23.99 -4.20 27.80
CA SER A 83 23.19 -3.48 28.78
C SER A 83 23.64 -3.76 30.21
N ASN A 84 23.83 -2.70 31.00
CA ASN A 84 24.24 -2.80 32.39
C ASN A 84 23.06 -3.16 33.33
N LYS A 85 23.31 -3.20 34.64
CA LYS A 85 22.28 -3.51 35.67
C LYS A 85 21.07 -2.58 35.64
N SER A 86 21.22 -1.35 35.16
CA SER A 86 20.13 -0.38 34.97
C SER A 86 19.51 -0.44 33.57
N GLY A 87 19.81 -1.48 32.78
CA GLY A 87 19.38 -1.65 31.40
C GLY A 87 20.06 -0.70 30.41
N LYS A 88 20.92 0.21 30.88
CA LYS A 88 21.55 1.22 30.02
C LYS A 88 22.66 0.59 29.20
N TYR A 89 22.74 0.96 27.93
CA TYR A 89 23.82 0.54 27.03
C TYR A 89 24.49 1.74 26.37
N ARG A 90 25.71 1.51 25.89
CA ARG A 90 26.45 2.40 25.00
C ARG A 90 27.15 1.56 23.95
N VAL A 91 26.97 1.91 22.69
CA VAL A 91 27.65 1.30 21.56
C VAL A 91 28.42 2.38 20.82
N THR A 92 29.72 2.17 20.63
CA THR A 92 30.49 2.91 19.64
C THR A 92 30.41 2.14 18.32
N TYR A 93 30.08 2.83 17.23
CA TYR A 93 29.89 2.21 15.92
C TYR A 93 30.47 3.10 14.82
N GLU A 94 30.86 2.49 13.71
CA GLU A 94 31.45 3.18 12.57
C GLU A 94 30.63 2.93 11.32
N LEU A 95 30.50 3.96 10.48
CA LEU A 95 29.96 3.81 9.14
C LEU A 95 31.11 3.56 8.16
N PRO A 96 30.91 2.76 7.10
CA PRO A 96 31.91 2.57 6.05
C PRO A 96 32.44 3.90 5.51
N THR A 97 33.73 3.93 5.16
CA THR A 97 34.38 5.13 4.65
C THR A 97 33.66 5.63 3.38
N GLY A 98 33.33 6.92 3.34
CA GLY A 98 32.63 7.52 2.20
C GLY A 98 31.10 7.49 2.28
N THR A 99 30.48 6.95 3.36
CA THR A 99 29.03 7.08 3.58
C THR A 99 28.64 8.57 3.69
N ARG A 100 28.03 9.12 2.64
CA ARG A 100 27.44 10.47 2.64
C ARG A 100 26.07 10.45 3.31
N TYR A 101 25.61 11.59 3.83
CA TYR A 101 24.29 11.74 4.45
C TYR A 101 23.13 11.18 3.59
N ARG A 102 23.18 11.40 2.27
CA ARG A 102 22.18 10.91 1.31
C ARG A 102 22.18 9.38 1.10
N ASN A 103 23.23 8.70 1.56
CA ASN A 103 23.41 7.25 1.52
C ASN A 103 23.51 6.67 2.94
N ALA A 104 23.05 7.41 3.96
CA ALA A 104 23.06 6.90 5.32
C ALA A 104 22.16 5.67 5.42
N PRO A 105 22.62 4.61 6.11
CA PRO A 105 21.79 3.41 6.30
C PRO A 105 20.61 3.72 7.22
N VAL A 106 19.58 2.89 7.11
CA VAL A 106 18.60 2.72 8.18
C VAL A 106 19.29 1.90 9.28
N LEU A 107 19.28 2.39 10.52
CA LEU A 107 19.96 1.70 11.61
C LEU A 107 18.98 0.79 12.36
N PHE A 108 19.40 -0.44 12.58
CA PHE A 108 18.70 -1.39 13.44
C PHE A 108 19.52 -1.65 14.68
N VAL A 109 18.86 -1.59 15.82
CA VAL A 109 19.50 -1.79 17.12
C VAL A 109 18.85 -3.01 17.75
N LEU A 110 19.62 -4.07 17.93
CA LEU A 110 19.14 -5.37 18.39
C LEU A 110 19.74 -5.68 19.76
N ALA A 111 18.92 -5.95 20.76
CA ALA A 111 19.31 -6.46 22.07
C ALA A 111 18.94 -7.93 22.18
N ARG A 112 19.91 -8.82 22.45
CA ARG A 112 19.69 -10.26 22.55
C ARG A 112 20.15 -10.85 23.87
N LYS A 113 19.37 -11.79 24.39
CA LYS A 113 19.75 -12.65 25.51
C LYS A 113 19.08 -14.01 25.37
N LYS A 114 19.86 -15.05 25.08
CA LYS A 114 19.34 -16.38 24.72
C LYS A 114 18.34 -16.24 23.55
N SER A 115 17.11 -16.74 23.68
CA SER A 115 16.08 -16.66 22.65
C SER A 115 15.33 -15.32 22.61
N ALA A 116 15.46 -14.49 23.66
CA ALA A 116 14.81 -13.19 23.70
C ALA A 116 15.56 -12.17 22.81
N MET A 117 14.78 -11.35 22.11
CA MET A 117 15.26 -10.25 21.31
C MET A 117 14.33 -9.06 21.46
N LEU A 118 14.92 -7.88 21.63
CA LEU A 118 14.25 -6.58 21.50
C LEU A 118 14.93 -5.77 20.41
N ALA A 119 14.16 -5.00 19.66
CA ALA A 119 14.64 -4.24 18.51
C ALA A 119 14.09 -2.82 18.49
N ALA A 120 14.80 -1.92 17.83
CA ALA A 120 14.29 -0.64 17.35
C ALA A 120 14.93 -0.32 16.00
N VAL A 121 14.20 0.41 15.17
CA VAL A 121 14.66 0.93 13.89
C VAL A 121 14.75 2.45 13.94
N LEU A 122 15.83 3.01 13.41
CA LEU A 122 16.07 4.45 13.32
C LEU A 122 16.17 4.84 11.83
N PRO A 123 15.30 5.75 11.35
CA PRO A 123 15.31 6.19 9.97
C PRO A 123 16.66 6.75 9.50
N ALA A 124 16.96 6.57 8.21
CA ALA A 124 18.18 7.03 7.57
C ALA A 124 18.47 8.52 7.84
N GLY A 125 19.73 8.86 8.12
CA GLY A 125 20.16 10.24 8.36
C GLY A 125 19.66 10.87 9.67
N LYS A 126 18.75 10.22 10.42
CA LYS A 126 18.24 10.66 11.74
C LYS A 126 18.89 9.89 12.90
N GLY A 127 20.14 9.44 12.74
CA GLY A 127 20.96 8.75 13.74
C GLY A 127 21.24 9.62 14.97
N GLY A 128 20.21 9.83 15.79
CA GLY A 128 20.33 10.41 17.11
C GLY A 128 21.03 9.40 18.02
N GLY A 129 21.91 9.87 18.88
CA GLY A 129 22.68 9.04 19.82
C GLY A 129 21.84 8.35 20.91
N ARG A 130 20.52 8.13 20.69
CA ARG A 130 19.63 7.47 21.64
C ARG A 130 18.61 6.55 20.98
N ALA A 131 18.48 5.31 21.49
CA ALA A 131 17.36 4.42 21.17
C ALA A 131 16.92 3.58 22.39
N THR A 132 15.62 3.41 22.59
CA THR A 132 15.05 2.51 23.61
C THR A 132 14.65 1.21 22.93
N LEU A 133 15.00 0.08 23.56
CA LEU A 133 14.67 -1.26 23.07
C LEU A 133 13.68 -1.89 24.04
N ASN A 134 12.43 -2.01 23.61
CA ASN A 134 11.35 -2.67 24.34
C ASN A 134 10.41 -3.40 23.37
N GLU A 135 9.35 -4.00 23.91
CA GLU A 135 8.41 -4.79 23.15
C GLU A 135 7.71 -3.97 22.05
N LEU A 136 7.31 -2.72 22.35
CA LEU A 136 6.62 -1.83 21.40
C LEU A 136 7.51 -1.50 20.20
N THR A 137 8.78 -1.12 20.42
CA THR A 137 9.71 -0.83 19.33
C THR A 137 10.04 -2.08 18.51
N THR A 138 9.98 -3.26 19.14
CA THR A 138 10.19 -4.55 18.47
C THR A 138 9.03 -4.89 17.55
N VAL A 139 7.78 -4.74 18.03
CA VAL A 139 6.59 -4.95 17.20
C VAL A 139 6.56 -3.95 16.06
N ALA A 140 6.82 -2.67 16.34
CA ALA A 140 6.85 -1.62 15.31
C ALA A 140 7.88 -1.92 14.20
N ALA A 141 9.11 -2.29 14.56
CA ALA A 141 10.13 -2.64 13.59
C ALA A 141 9.77 -3.92 12.81
N GLY A 142 9.29 -4.97 13.49
CA GLY A 142 8.95 -6.24 12.86
C GLY A 142 7.76 -6.15 11.90
N THR A 143 6.74 -5.35 12.23
CA THR A 143 5.55 -5.16 11.40
C THR A 143 5.84 -4.26 10.21
N ALA A 144 6.48 -3.11 10.41
CA ALA A 144 6.73 -2.18 9.31
C ALA A 144 7.78 -2.69 8.31
N GLU A 145 8.82 -3.39 8.78
CA GLU A 145 9.88 -3.97 7.94
C GLU A 145 9.57 -5.40 7.53
N ALA A 146 8.33 -5.86 7.72
CA ALA A 146 7.94 -7.25 7.58
C ALA A 146 8.37 -7.83 6.24
N GLN A 147 8.39 -7.06 5.15
CA GLN A 147 8.73 -7.56 3.81
C GLN A 147 10.23 -7.63 3.52
N PHE A 148 11.07 -7.08 4.41
CA PHE A 148 12.52 -6.99 4.22
C PHE A 148 13.31 -7.84 5.22
N ILE A 149 12.66 -8.32 6.28
CA ILE A 149 13.28 -9.19 7.27
C ILE A 149 13.47 -10.58 6.67
N VAL A 150 14.72 -10.98 6.47
CA VAL A 150 15.11 -12.30 6.01
C VAL A 150 16.08 -12.93 7.00
N GLU A 151 16.13 -14.25 7.07
CA GLU A 151 17.08 -14.98 7.91
C GLU A 151 18.16 -15.62 7.04
N GLY A 152 19.40 -15.66 7.55
CA GLY A 152 20.52 -16.34 6.91
C GLY A 152 20.87 -17.63 7.64
N VAL A 153 21.31 -18.65 6.90
CA VAL A 153 22.08 -19.75 7.49
C VAL A 153 23.53 -19.48 7.10
N THR A 154 24.43 -19.46 8.09
CA THR A 154 25.88 -19.46 7.77
C THR A 154 26.22 -20.71 6.97
N SER A 155 27.34 -20.68 6.24
CA SER A 155 27.90 -21.85 5.54
C SER A 155 28.17 -23.07 6.45
N PHE A 156 27.99 -22.92 7.77
CA PHE A 156 28.20 -23.94 8.81
C PHE A 156 26.91 -24.36 9.52
N GLY A 157 25.72 -23.99 9.00
CA GLY A 157 24.44 -24.43 9.57
C GLY A 157 24.02 -23.69 10.85
N LEU A 158 24.74 -22.65 11.27
CA LEU A 158 24.35 -21.78 12.39
C LEU A 158 23.44 -20.65 11.89
N PRO A 159 22.38 -20.26 12.61
CA PRO A 159 21.54 -19.12 12.25
C PRO A 159 22.36 -17.82 12.27
N GLU A 160 22.52 -17.19 11.12
CA GLU A 160 22.81 -15.76 11.04
C GLU A 160 21.51 -15.06 11.42
N GLY A 161 21.49 -14.26 12.49
CA GLY A 161 20.29 -13.54 12.92
C GLY A 161 19.62 -12.70 11.81
N PRO A 162 18.47 -12.04 12.08
CA PRO A 162 17.69 -11.42 11.04
C PRO A 162 18.51 -10.34 10.35
N LYS A 163 18.42 -10.35 9.04
CA LYS A 163 18.93 -9.33 8.15
C LYS A 163 17.74 -8.55 7.61
N VAL A 164 17.95 -7.26 7.36
CA VAL A 164 16.96 -6.45 6.64
C VAL A 164 17.53 -6.13 5.27
N LEU A 165 17.00 -6.81 4.27
CA LEU A 165 17.41 -6.68 2.87
C LEU A 165 16.22 -6.20 2.07
N GLY A 166 16.33 -5.02 1.47
CA GLY A 166 15.21 -4.42 0.77
C GLY A 166 15.60 -3.29 -0.15
N ASN A 167 14.64 -2.89 -0.97
CA ASN A 167 14.82 -1.83 -1.95
C ASN A 167 15.02 -0.46 -1.28
N LYS A 168 15.63 0.48 -2.03
CA LYS A 168 16.16 1.73 -1.47
C LYS A 168 15.13 2.51 -0.66
N TYR A 169 13.96 2.75 -1.24
CA TYR A 169 12.93 3.58 -0.61
C TYR A 169 12.02 2.75 0.29
N GLY A 170 11.84 1.46 0.02
CA GLY A 170 11.02 0.56 0.83
C GLY A 170 11.47 0.51 2.28
N VAL A 171 12.75 0.18 2.53
CA VAL A 171 13.31 0.10 3.90
C VAL A 171 13.29 1.47 4.59
N ILE A 172 13.53 2.56 3.85
CA ILE A 172 13.46 3.92 4.41
C ILE A 172 12.03 4.27 4.84
N ASN A 173 11.04 3.97 4.01
CA ASN A 173 9.64 4.25 4.26
C ASN A 173 9.09 3.39 5.39
N ALA A 174 9.43 2.10 5.43
CA ALA A 174 9.12 1.19 6.52
C ALA A 174 9.68 1.68 7.86
N ALA A 175 10.94 2.12 7.91
CA ALA A 175 11.54 2.68 9.12
C ALA A 175 10.82 3.93 9.63
N MET A 176 10.32 4.78 8.73
CA MET A 176 9.49 5.93 9.12
C MET A 176 8.11 5.48 9.63
N MET A 177 7.50 4.49 8.97
CA MET A 177 6.21 3.92 9.39
C MET A 177 6.30 3.23 10.76
N ALA A 178 7.41 2.57 11.08
CA ALA A 178 7.65 2.04 12.42
C ALA A 178 7.58 3.15 13.50
N GLY A 179 8.03 4.37 13.16
CA GLY A 179 7.92 5.55 14.03
C GLY A 179 6.48 5.98 14.34
N ASN A 180 5.53 5.68 13.45
CA ASN A 180 4.10 5.92 13.69
C ASN A 180 3.51 4.94 14.70
N LEU A 181 4.08 3.73 14.82
CA LEU A 181 3.66 2.69 15.77
C LEU A 181 4.37 2.81 17.13
N ALA A 182 5.67 3.04 17.13
CA ALA A 182 6.46 3.25 18.36
C ALA A 182 7.57 4.27 18.14
N ASN A 183 7.76 5.16 19.12
CA ASN A 183 8.86 6.11 19.11
C ASN A 183 10.17 5.40 19.51
N PRO A 184 11.15 5.28 18.60
CA PRO A 184 12.36 4.50 18.87
C PRO A 184 13.29 5.18 19.88
N ARG A 185 13.12 6.49 20.18
CA ARG A 185 13.94 7.21 21.15
C ARG A 185 13.45 7.05 22.59
N THR A 186 12.14 6.98 22.78
CA THR A 186 11.52 6.90 24.11
C THR A 186 11.07 5.48 24.45
N GLY A 187 10.72 4.67 23.45
CA GLY A 187 10.08 3.37 23.61
C GLY A 187 8.56 3.46 23.81
N ALA A 188 7.98 4.67 23.77
CA ALA A 188 6.54 4.88 23.89
C ALA A 188 5.82 4.54 22.57
N ILE A 189 4.49 4.44 22.63
CA ILE A 189 3.64 4.34 21.44
C ILE A 189 3.85 5.57 20.56
N GLY A 190 3.86 5.38 19.24
CA GLY A 190 4.03 6.46 18.26
C GLY A 190 2.83 7.39 18.26
N ALA A 191 3.05 8.68 18.00
CA ALA A 191 2.02 9.71 18.11
C ALA A 191 0.80 9.42 17.22
N MET A 192 1.03 8.95 15.97
CA MET A 192 -0.06 8.64 15.04
C MET A 192 -0.96 7.50 15.56
N LEU A 193 -0.39 6.46 16.18
CA LEU A 193 -1.18 5.37 16.76
C LEU A 193 -1.85 5.78 18.10
N ALA A 194 -1.20 6.65 18.87
CA ALA A 194 -1.65 7.04 20.21
C ALA A 194 -2.78 8.08 20.21
N GLU A 195 -2.84 8.93 19.18
CA GLU A 195 -3.77 10.06 19.10
C GLU A 195 -4.96 9.78 18.17
N ILE A 196 -6.04 10.55 18.32
CA ILE A 196 -7.19 10.51 17.41
C ILE A 196 -6.75 10.80 15.96
N PRO A 197 -7.35 10.16 14.95
CA PRO A 197 -8.49 9.24 15.01
C PRO A 197 -8.14 7.79 15.37
N ASN A 198 -6.90 7.53 15.78
CA ASN A 198 -6.49 6.25 16.34
C ASN A 198 -6.67 6.30 17.88
N GLY A 199 -5.76 5.69 18.63
CA GLY A 199 -5.78 5.74 20.10
C GLY A 199 -6.39 4.51 20.76
N PRO A 200 -6.49 4.54 22.11
CA PRO A 200 -6.63 3.34 22.95
C PRO A 200 -7.93 2.57 22.76
N ASP A 201 -8.96 3.22 22.24
CA ASP A 201 -10.26 2.59 22.03
C ASP A 201 -10.30 1.75 20.74
N LYS A 202 -9.35 1.95 19.81
CA LYS A 202 -9.35 1.31 18.50
C LYS A 202 -8.72 -0.08 18.51
N ASP A 203 -9.19 -0.97 17.64
CA ASP A 203 -8.72 -2.36 17.58
C ASP A 203 -7.23 -2.46 17.25
N SER A 204 -6.74 -1.62 16.34
CA SER A 204 -5.32 -1.61 15.96
C SER A 204 -4.40 -1.29 17.14
N TYR A 205 -4.80 -0.35 18.00
CA TYR A 205 -4.03 -0.01 19.20
C TYR A 205 -3.99 -1.20 20.17
N LYS A 206 -5.15 -1.82 20.42
CA LYS A 206 -5.27 -2.99 21.30
C LYS A 206 -4.51 -4.19 20.76
N ALA A 207 -4.52 -4.40 19.44
CA ALA A 207 -3.77 -5.46 18.75
C ALA A 207 -2.25 -5.23 18.86
N PHE A 208 -1.79 -3.98 18.68
CA PHE A 208 -0.39 -3.61 18.87
C PHE A 208 0.10 -3.93 20.29
N LEU A 209 -0.68 -3.56 21.31
CA LEU A 209 -0.34 -3.90 22.71
C LEU A 209 -0.40 -5.40 23.00
N SER A 210 -1.33 -6.13 22.40
CA SER A 210 -1.38 -7.59 22.50
C SER A 210 -0.13 -8.24 21.91
N MET A 211 0.33 -7.81 20.73
CA MET A 211 1.58 -8.30 20.16
C MET A 211 2.78 -7.97 21.04
N ALA A 212 2.83 -6.75 21.59
CA ALA A 212 3.89 -6.35 22.51
C ALA A 212 3.88 -7.21 23.79
N ASN A 213 2.71 -7.54 24.31
CA ASN A 213 2.58 -8.47 25.43
C ASN A 213 3.06 -9.90 25.09
N ALA A 214 2.85 -10.38 23.86
CA ALA A 214 3.38 -11.67 23.43
C ALA A 214 4.93 -11.65 23.36
N VAL A 215 5.53 -10.56 22.89
CA VAL A 215 6.99 -10.35 22.96
C VAL A 215 7.46 -10.29 24.42
N GLY A 216 6.75 -9.57 25.29
CA GLY A 216 7.05 -9.51 26.72
C GLY A 216 7.00 -10.88 27.40
N ALA A 217 6.07 -11.74 27.00
CA ALA A 217 6.02 -13.13 27.46
C ALA A 217 7.32 -13.89 27.08
N CYS A 218 7.84 -13.69 25.86
CA CYS A 218 9.13 -14.24 25.44
C CYS A 218 10.29 -13.69 26.26
N VAL A 219 10.37 -12.37 26.47
CA VAL A 219 11.39 -11.71 27.31
C VAL A 219 11.48 -12.34 28.71
N GLN A 220 10.34 -12.75 29.28
CA GLN A 220 10.27 -13.37 30.61
C GLN A 220 10.82 -14.82 30.65
N SER A 221 10.81 -15.59 29.55
CA SER A 221 11.41 -16.94 29.53
C SER A 221 11.62 -17.53 28.13
N ASN A 222 12.68 -18.32 27.97
CA ASN A 222 12.95 -19.06 26.72
C ASN A 222 11.80 -19.99 26.29
N ARG A 223 11.10 -20.63 27.25
CA ARG A 223 9.95 -21.50 26.93
C ARG A 223 8.82 -20.71 26.25
N ARG A 224 8.61 -19.46 26.67
CA ARG A 224 7.61 -18.58 26.06
C ARG A 224 8.09 -18.00 24.74
N CYS A 225 9.40 -17.80 24.53
CA CYS A 225 9.93 -17.51 23.19
C CYS A 225 9.66 -18.65 22.22
N LYS A 226 9.84 -19.92 22.63
CA LYS A 226 9.48 -21.06 21.79
C LYS A 226 7.99 -21.02 21.42
N LYS A 227 7.11 -20.72 22.38
CA LYS A 227 5.66 -20.56 22.10
C LYS A 227 5.37 -19.44 21.11
N LEU A 228 6.08 -18.31 21.20
CA LEU A 228 5.96 -17.22 20.22
C LEU A 228 6.37 -17.71 18.83
N PHE A 229 7.50 -18.41 18.72
CA PHE A 229 7.97 -18.94 17.44
C PHE A 229 7.02 -19.99 16.87
N ASP A 230 6.54 -20.92 17.69
CA ASP A 230 5.55 -21.91 17.28
C ASP A 230 4.25 -21.23 16.78
N ALA A 231 3.75 -20.22 17.51
CA ALA A 231 2.54 -19.46 17.18
C ALA A 231 2.66 -18.64 15.88
N THR A 232 3.87 -18.23 15.53
CA THR A 232 4.18 -17.38 14.36
C THR A 232 4.91 -18.14 13.25
N THR A 233 4.89 -19.47 13.33
CA THR A 233 5.38 -20.33 12.26
C THR A 233 4.38 -20.24 11.10
N PRO A 234 4.81 -19.80 9.90
CA PRO A 234 3.91 -19.75 8.76
C PRO A 234 3.51 -21.18 8.36
N PRO A 235 2.29 -21.40 7.85
CA PRO A 235 1.91 -22.71 7.35
C PRO A 235 2.92 -23.18 6.28
N GLY A 236 3.38 -24.43 6.38
CA GLY A 236 4.36 -24.97 5.43
C GLY A 236 5.80 -24.50 5.58
N GLY A 237 6.07 -23.52 6.44
CA GLY A 237 7.40 -22.96 6.64
C GLY A 237 8.06 -23.40 7.95
N SER A 238 9.31 -22.99 8.12
CA SER A 238 10.07 -23.21 9.34
C SER A 238 9.68 -22.21 10.44
N ALA A 239 9.80 -22.64 11.69
CA ALA A 239 9.66 -21.74 12.83
C ALA A 239 10.66 -20.57 12.73
N PRO A 240 10.26 -19.35 13.11
CA PRO A 240 11.17 -18.21 13.12
C PRO A 240 12.29 -18.42 14.14
N VAL A 241 13.50 -17.97 13.79
CA VAL A 241 14.69 -18.08 14.64
C VAL A 241 14.98 -16.80 15.45
N SER A 242 14.16 -15.77 15.25
CA SER A 242 14.25 -14.49 15.95
C SER A 242 12.86 -13.92 16.25
N VAL A 243 12.77 -13.07 17.28
CA VAL A 243 11.53 -12.33 17.59
C VAL A 243 11.15 -11.39 16.45
N LEU A 244 12.14 -10.76 15.79
CA LEU A 244 11.87 -9.87 14.68
C LEU A 244 11.22 -10.61 13.49
N GLN A 245 11.71 -11.81 13.14
CA GLN A 245 11.07 -12.68 12.14
C GLN A 245 9.70 -13.17 12.58
N ALA A 246 9.53 -13.50 13.87
CA ALA A 246 8.23 -13.88 14.42
C ALA A 246 7.18 -12.79 14.22
N ILE A 247 7.52 -11.52 14.49
CA ILE A 247 6.62 -10.39 14.23
C ILE A 247 6.39 -10.16 12.74
N ALA A 248 7.44 -10.25 11.90
CA ALA A 248 7.28 -10.13 10.45
C ALA A 248 6.32 -11.18 9.87
N ASN A 249 6.37 -12.41 10.39
CA ASN A 249 5.46 -13.47 9.97
C ASN A 249 4.01 -13.17 10.33
N ILE A 250 3.75 -12.47 11.44
CA ILE A 250 2.40 -12.02 11.79
C ILE A 250 1.86 -11.07 10.70
N ALA A 251 2.66 -10.11 10.22
CA ALA A 251 2.20 -9.20 9.16
C ALA A 251 2.01 -9.89 7.80
N ARG A 252 2.89 -10.84 7.44
CA ARG A 252 2.82 -11.61 6.18
C ARG A 252 1.66 -12.60 6.16
N TYR A 253 1.37 -13.21 7.31
CA TYR A 253 0.34 -14.23 7.52
C TYR A 253 -0.56 -13.81 8.70
N PRO A 254 -1.32 -12.72 8.53
CA PRO A 254 -2.06 -12.09 9.63
C PRO A 254 -3.31 -12.84 10.03
N SER A 255 -3.70 -13.77 9.18
CA SER A 255 -4.88 -14.58 9.34
C SER A 255 -4.57 -15.83 10.11
N TYR A 256 -5.65 -16.43 10.61
CA TYR A 256 -5.67 -17.72 11.24
C TYR A 256 -6.26 -18.79 10.28
N PRO A 257 -5.65 -19.17 9.14
CA PRO A 257 -6.14 -20.29 8.36
C PRO A 257 -5.40 -21.56 8.82
N GLY A 258 -5.94 -22.24 9.82
CA GLY A 258 -5.34 -23.51 10.22
C GLY A 258 -5.75 -24.16 11.53
N TYR A 259 -6.81 -23.66 12.13
CA TYR A 259 -6.90 -23.59 13.58
C TYR A 259 -8.39 -23.23 13.78
N GLU A 260 -9.16 -24.06 14.48
CA GLU A 260 -10.63 -24.10 14.31
C GLU A 260 -11.32 -22.79 14.76
N THR A 261 -12.38 -22.38 14.03
CA THR A 261 -13.18 -21.16 14.26
C THR A 261 -13.85 -21.11 15.64
N ASN A 262 -14.08 -22.28 16.25
CA ASN A 262 -14.64 -22.44 17.60
C ASN A 262 -13.58 -22.72 18.68
N SER A 263 -12.28 -22.63 18.35
CA SER A 263 -11.22 -22.92 19.30
C SER A 263 -10.79 -21.68 20.08
N PRO A 264 -10.83 -21.68 21.42
CA PRO A 264 -10.27 -20.62 22.27
C PRO A 264 -8.73 -20.52 22.22
N ALA A 265 -8.08 -21.07 21.19
CA ALA A 265 -6.67 -21.44 21.18
C ALA A 265 -5.79 -20.69 20.16
N ASP A 266 -6.14 -19.47 19.71
CA ASP A 266 -5.17 -18.63 18.99
C ASP A 266 -3.90 -18.52 19.87
N PRO A 267 -2.79 -19.17 19.47
CA PRO A 267 -1.66 -19.35 20.36
C PRO A 267 -0.96 -18.01 20.62
N LEU A 268 -1.07 -17.05 19.70
CA LEU A 268 -0.56 -15.70 19.86
C LEU A 268 -1.45 -14.90 20.83
N TYR A 269 -2.77 -14.98 20.67
CA TYR A 269 -3.71 -14.36 21.62
C TYR A 269 -3.55 -14.93 23.03
N VAL A 270 -3.47 -16.25 23.17
CA VAL A 270 -3.25 -16.91 24.47
C VAL A 270 -1.92 -16.50 25.08
N LEU A 271 -0.86 -16.38 24.27
CA LEU A 271 0.46 -15.93 24.73
C LEU A 271 0.46 -14.46 25.15
N SER A 272 -0.26 -13.58 24.45
CA SER A 272 -0.35 -12.16 24.80
C SER A 272 -0.92 -11.96 26.21
N LYS A 273 -1.91 -12.75 26.61
CA LYS A 273 -2.47 -12.70 27.98
C LYS A 273 -1.51 -13.17 29.08
N LYS A 274 -0.35 -13.76 28.73
CA LYS A 274 0.66 -14.23 29.70
C LYS A 274 1.80 -13.24 29.95
N GLY A 275 2.05 -12.32 29.02
CA GLY A 275 3.09 -11.30 29.18
C GLY A 275 2.67 -10.19 30.13
N SER A 276 1.43 -9.68 29.93
CA SER A 276 0.79 -8.63 30.74
C SER A 276 1.70 -7.44 31.08
N VAL A 277 2.53 -7.02 30.12
CA VAL A 277 3.46 -5.88 30.25
C VAL A 277 2.73 -4.55 30.05
N TYR A 278 1.72 -4.53 29.16
CA TYR A 278 0.91 -3.38 28.82
C TYR A 278 -0.58 -3.67 29.10
N ALA A 279 -1.23 -2.74 29.79
CA ALA A 279 -2.68 -2.74 29.98
C ALA A 279 -3.41 -2.24 28.72
N GLY A 280 -4.72 -2.46 28.62
CA GLY A 280 -5.51 -2.00 27.46
C GLY A 280 -5.31 -2.82 26.17
N ALA A 281 -4.67 -3.99 26.26
CA ALA A 281 -4.60 -4.95 25.17
C ALA A 281 -5.97 -5.63 24.91
N LEU A 282 -6.09 -6.36 23.80
CA LEU A 282 -7.32 -7.04 23.39
C LEU A 282 -7.92 -7.92 24.50
N THR A 283 -9.24 -7.83 24.64
CA THR A 283 -10.07 -8.63 25.55
C THR A 283 -10.76 -9.80 24.85
N THR A 284 -10.89 -9.70 23.52
CA THR A 284 -11.39 -10.75 22.63
C THR A 284 -10.33 -11.05 21.58
N ARG A 285 -10.41 -12.25 20.99
CA ARG A 285 -9.52 -12.63 19.89
C ARG A 285 -9.86 -11.78 18.65
N PRO A 286 -8.88 -11.19 17.95
CA PRO A 286 -9.15 -10.42 16.73
C PRO A 286 -9.35 -11.36 15.52
N THR A 287 -10.00 -10.85 14.46
CA THR A 287 -10.16 -11.61 13.20
C THR A 287 -8.84 -11.76 12.44
N ASN A 288 -7.91 -10.83 12.66
CA ASN A 288 -6.59 -10.76 12.05
C ASN A 288 -5.62 -9.95 12.94
N TRP A 289 -4.32 -10.04 12.67
CA TRP A 289 -3.28 -9.34 13.42
C TRP A 289 -2.61 -8.17 12.66
N LEU A 290 -3.22 -7.69 11.57
CA LEU A 290 -2.72 -6.50 10.88
C LEU A 290 -2.89 -5.25 11.75
N LEU A 291 -2.03 -4.26 11.51
CA LEU A 291 -2.13 -2.95 12.13
C LEU A 291 -2.57 -1.93 11.10
N TYR A 292 -3.57 -1.14 11.48
CA TYR A 292 -4.17 -0.11 10.65
C TYR A 292 -3.92 1.27 11.28
N LEU A 293 -3.59 2.25 10.44
CA LEU A 293 -3.46 3.65 10.84
C LEU A 293 -4.45 4.49 10.03
N LYS A 294 -5.46 5.04 10.70
CA LYS A 294 -6.41 5.98 10.09
C LYS A 294 -5.78 7.37 10.04
N VAL A 295 -5.83 8.00 8.87
CA VAL A 295 -5.21 9.30 8.58
C VAL A 295 -6.24 10.23 7.97
N THR A 296 -6.59 11.28 8.71
CA THR A 296 -7.60 12.29 8.28
C THR A 296 -6.97 13.63 7.87
N GLY A 297 -5.64 13.71 7.83
CA GLY A 297 -4.88 14.93 7.58
C GLY A 297 -4.78 15.88 8.79
N GLY A 298 -5.33 15.48 9.94
CA GLY A 298 -5.23 16.15 11.23
C GLY A 298 -5.85 15.28 12.32
N ASN A 299 -6.26 15.89 13.44
CA ASN A 299 -6.82 15.17 14.60
C ASN A 299 -8.35 15.22 14.56
N TYR A 300 -8.96 14.53 13.58
CA TYR A 300 -10.41 14.56 13.34
C TYR A 300 -11.04 13.17 13.44
N GLU A 301 -12.11 13.03 14.24
CA GLU A 301 -12.95 11.82 14.26
C GLU A 301 -14.13 11.94 13.28
N LYS A 302 -14.81 13.09 13.26
CA LYS A 302 -16.00 13.35 12.42
C LYS A 302 -15.68 14.28 11.26
N GLN A 303 -16.47 14.18 10.19
CA GLN A 303 -16.41 15.10 9.05
C GLN A 303 -16.85 16.52 9.47
N ASN A 304 -16.14 17.52 8.96
CA ASN A 304 -16.30 18.96 9.16
C ASN A 304 -15.62 19.69 7.98
N ALA A 305 -15.89 20.99 7.85
CA ALA A 305 -15.32 21.87 6.84
C ALA A 305 -13.80 22.05 6.95
N SER A 306 -13.21 21.81 8.13
CA SER A 306 -11.77 21.90 8.35
C SER A 306 -11.00 20.61 8.08
N ASN A 307 -11.68 19.51 7.72
CA ASN A 307 -10.99 18.28 7.32
C ASN A 307 -10.16 18.51 6.07
N ALA A 308 -9.08 17.73 5.94
CA ALA A 308 -8.24 17.79 4.75
C ALA A 308 -8.94 17.24 3.50
N MET A 309 -9.77 16.21 3.66
CA MET A 309 -10.40 15.46 2.56
C MET A 309 -11.86 15.08 2.88
N SER A 310 -12.63 14.81 1.84
CA SER A 310 -13.95 14.20 1.90
C SER A 310 -14.22 13.37 0.64
N GLY A 311 -14.38 12.06 0.84
CA GLY A 311 -14.46 11.08 -0.23
C GLY A 311 -13.15 10.96 -1.02
N PRO A 312 -12.02 10.60 -0.40
CA PRO A 312 -10.82 10.30 -1.16
C PRO A 312 -11.11 9.17 -2.15
N GLY A 313 -10.88 9.40 -3.44
CA GLY A 313 -11.28 8.48 -4.49
C GLY A 313 -10.32 7.31 -4.66
N ASN A 314 -9.04 7.61 -4.92
CA ASN A 314 -7.98 6.64 -5.19
C ASN A 314 -6.60 7.29 -4.93
N ILE A 315 -5.53 6.51 -5.13
CA ILE A 315 -4.17 6.86 -4.74
C ILE A 315 -3.19 6.69 -5.91
N ALA A 316 -2.22 7.60 -6.02
CA ALA A 316 -1.01 7.43 -6.84
C ALA A 316 0.24 7.58 -5.97
N ILE A 317 1.25 6.73 -6.18
CA ILE A 317 2.46 6.72 -5.35
C ILE A 317 3.68 6.99 -6.23
N SER A 318 4.49 7.97 -5.82
CA SER A 318 5.72 8.34 -6.53
C SER A 318 6.84 7.30 -6.37
N PRO A 319 7.94 7.37 -7.15
CA PRO A 319 9.09 6.48 -6.98
C PRO A 319 9.72 6.50 -5.59
N LYS A 320 9.53 7.58 -4.82
CA LYS A 320 10.06 7.76 -3.47
C LYS A 320 9.07 7.38 -2.37
N GLY A 321 7.84 6.99 -2.74
CA GLY A 321 6.76 6.67 -1.80
C GLY A 321 5.92 7.87 -1.35
N VAL A 322 6.11 9.06 -1.91
CA VAL A 322 5.15 10.17 -1.70
C VAL A 322 3.80 9.74 -2.26
N VAL A 323 2.75 9.90 -1.46
CA VAL A 323 1.39 9.44 -1.74
C VAL A 323 0.54 10.64 -2.15
N TRP A 324 -0.13 10.52 -3.29
CA TRP A 324 -1.07 11.51 -3.82
C TRP A 324 -2.47 10.93 -3.77
N VAL A 325 -3.43 11.73 -3.29
CA VAL A 325 -4.82 11.30 -3.09
C VAL A 325 -5.72 12.33 -3.75
N ASN A 326 -6.61 11.88 -4.63
CA ASN A 326 -7.66 12.74 -5.19
C ASN A 326 -8.86 12.82 -4.22
N ASP A 327 -9.66 13.88 -4.34
CA ASP A 327 -10.77 14.15 -3.43
C ASP A 327 -12.07 14.33 -4.21
N ASN A 328 -13.15 13.73 -3.75
CA ASN A 328 -14.44 13.77 -4.46
C ASN A 328 -15.30 14.95 -4.05
N PHE A 329 -15.23 15.37 -2.78
CA PHE A 329 -16.14 16.36 -2.22
C PHE A 329 -15.40 17.45 -1.48
N ILE A 330 -15.99 18.65 -1.47
CA ILE A 330 -15.57 19.68 -0.52
C ILE A 330 -15.92 19.17 0.90
N PRO A 331 -14.94 19.06 1.82
CA PRO A 331 -15.20 18.77 3.21
C PRO A 331 -16.18 19.78 3.78
N GLU A 332 -17.25 19.27 4.36
CA GLU A 332 -18.28 20.08 5.00
C GLU A 332 -18.82 19.36 6.24
N LYS A 333 -19.58 20.07 7.07
CA LYS A 333 -20.29 19.43 8.18
C LYS A 333 -21.31 18.39 7.67
N PRO A 334 -21.69 17.39 8.48
CA PRO A 334 -22.75 16.47 8.11
C PRO A 334 -24.02 17.24 7.73
N LEU A 335 -24.79 16.69 6.79
CA LEU A 335 -26.04 17.27 6.27
C LEU A 335 -25.89 18.54 5.41
N VAL A 336 -24.67 18.90 4.98
CA VAL A 336 -24.45 19.88 3.91
C VAL A 336 -24.30 19.15 2.57
N PRO A 337 -24.95 19.59 1.47
CA PRO A 337 -24.79 18.98 0.16
C PRO A 337 -23.31 18.89 -0.26
N ALA A 338 -22.91 17.71 -0.69
CA ALA A 338 -21.54 17.45 -1.09
C ALA A 338 -21.29 17.96 -2.52
N CYS A 339 -20.71 19.15 -2.63
CA CYS A 339 -20.26 19.70 -3.91
C CYS A 339 -18.88 19.16 -4.30
N ALA A 340 -18.57 19.24 -5.60
CA ALA A 340 -17.37 18.66 -6.18
C ALA A 340 -16.07 19.16 -5.54
N GLY A 341 -15.24 18.22 -5.09
CA GLY A 341 -13.95 18.50 -4.48
C GLY A 341 -12.94 19.11 -5.46
N GLU A 342 -12.22 20.13 -5.01
CA GLU A 342 -11.22 20.85 -5.80
C GLU A 342 -9.79 20.60 -5.29
N ARG A 343 -9.58 19.53 -4.53
CA ARG A 343 -8.36 19.24 -3.78
C ARG A 343 -7.58 18.07 -4.38
N LEU A 344 -6.26 18.23 -4.42
CA LEU A 344 -5.29 17.16 -4.61
C LEU A 344 -4.37 17.13 -3.40
N LEU A 345 -4.40 16.05 -2.63
CA LEU A 345 -3.65 15.93 -1.39
C LEU A 345 -2.33 15.21 -1.58
N LYS A 346 -1.31 15.66 -0.85
CA LYS A 346 0.02 15.05 -0.84
C LYS A 346 0.42 14.64 0.56
N PHE A 347 0.78 13.38 0.71
CA PHE A 347 1.27 12.78 1.94
C PHE A 347 2.70 12.30 1.78
N SER A 348 3.48 12.44 2.85
CA SER A 348 4.77 11.78 2.99
C SER A 348 4.61 10.26 2.93
N PRO A 349 5.69 9.49 2.70
CA PRO A 349 5.63 8.03 2.73
C PRO A 349 5.19 7.44 4.08
N SER A 350 5.30 8.20 5.17
CA SER A 350 4.80 7.84 6.50
C SER A 350 3.38 8.39 6.77
N ALA A 351 2.64 8.72 5.73
CA ALA A 351 1.24 9.17 5.79
C ALA A 351 1.00 10.48 6.57
N THR A 352 2.03 11.30 6.79
CA THR A 352 1.85 12.68 7.25
C THR A 352 1.41 13.56 6.08
N LEU A 353 0.33 14.32 6.23
CA LEU A 353 -0.10 15.31 5.24
C LEU A 353 0.98 16.38 5.08
N GLU A 354 1.46 16.59 3.86
CA GLU A 354 2.47 17.60 3.54
C GLU A 354 1.83 18.87 2.97
N ASP A 355 0.86 18.72 2.07
CA ASP A 355 0.28 19.85 1.34
C ASP A 355 -1.08 19.49 0.71
N ILE A 356 -1.86 20.52 0.37
CA ILE A 356 -3.13 20.43 -0.37
C ILE A 356 -3.07 21.40 -1.54
N TYR A 357 -3.23 20.88 -2.74
CA TYR A 357 -3.18 21.65 -3.98
C TYR A 357 -4.57 21.85 -4.58
N PHE A 358 -4.73 22.97 -5.27
CA PHE A 358 -5.96 23.42 -5.93
C PHE A 358 -5.67 23.86 -7.37
N GLY A 359 -6.71 24.08 -8.15
CA GLY A 359 -6.63 24.58 -9.52
C GLY A 359 -6.47 23.48 -10.56
N GLY A 360 -6.04 23.83 -11.78
CA GLY A 360 -5.83 22.87 -12.87
C GLY A 360 -7.10 22.19 -13.39
N GLY A 361 -8.29 22.65 -12.97
CA GLY A 361 -9.57 22.09 -13.35
C GLY A 361 -10.11 21.01 -12.42
N LEU A 362 -9.51 20.77 -11.25
CA LEU A 362 -10.01 19.76 -10.30
C LEU A 362 -11.50 19.98 -10.02
N SER A 363 -12.31 18.95 -10.28
CA SER A 363 -13.75 19.00 -10.07
C SER A 363 -14.25 17.59 -9.75
N GLY A 364 -14.33 17.28 -8.46
CA GLY A 364 -14.85 16.02 -7.90
C GLY A 364 -14.26 14.80 -8.57
N ALA A 365 -13.01 14.45 -8.22
CA ALA A 365 -12.13 13.71 -9.11
C ALA A 365 -12.61 12.30 -9.53
N GLY A 366 -13.41 11.63 -8.71
CA GLY A 366 -13.84 10.25 -8.94
C GLY A 366 -12.73 9.23 -8.65
N TYR A 367 -12.72 8.12 -9.38
CA TYR A 367 -11.80 7.01 -9.14
C TYR A 367 -10.40 7.19 -9.76
N GLY A 368 -10.24 8.10 -10.72
CA GLY A 368 -9.03 8.23 -11.53
C GLY A 368 -7.95 9.11 -10.94
N ILE A 369 -6.81 8.51 -10.62
CA ILE A 369 -5.54 9.20 -10.38
C ILE A 369 -4.38 8.27 -10.74
N LEU A 370 -3.35 8.82 -11.38
CA LEU A 370 -2.09 8.12 -11.61
C LEU A 370 -0.89 9.06 -11.59
N MET A 371 0.31 8.48 -11.53
CA MET A 371 1.55 9.19 -11.83
C MET A 371 2.17 8.58 -13.09
N ALA A 372 2.28 9.40 -14.14
CA ALA A 372 2.85 9.01 -15.41
C ALA A 372 4.39 8.87 -15.34
N PRO A 373 5.04 8.21 -16.33
CA PRO A 373 6.50 8.05 -16.36
C PRO A 373 7.30 9.36 -16.27
N ASP A 374 6.72 10.48 -16.72
CA ASP A 374 7.30 11.82 -16.61
C ASP A 374 7.15 12.46 -15.22
N ASN A 375 6.66 11.70 -14.24
CA ASN A 375 6.32 12.08 -12.87
C ASN A 375 5.15 13.08 -12.74
N LYS A 376 4.42 13.40 -13.81
CA LYS A 376 3.20 14.21 -13.66
C LYS A 376 2.09 13.38 -13.03
N ILE A 377 1.28 14.04 -12.20
CA ILE A 377 0.10 13.46 -11.58
C ILE A 377 -1.08 13.81 -12.47
N TRP A 378 -1.82 12.79 -12.92
CA TRP A 378 -3.03 12.94 -13.70
C TRP A 378 -4.22 12.58 -12.83
N VAL A 379 -5.27 13.39 -12.90
CA VAL A 379 -6.47 13.25 -12.08
C VAL A 379 -7.68 13.40 -13.01
N SER A 380 -8.60 12.44 -13.00
CA SER A 380 -9.89 12.59 -13.70
C SER A 380 -10.72 13.68 -13.03
N ASN A 381 -11.56 14.40 -13.77
CA ASN A 381 -12.58 15.28 -13.18
C ASN A 381 -13.96 14.67 -13.48
N PHE A 382 -14.32 13.67 -12.68
CA PHE A 382 -15.62 13.00 -12.78
C PHE A 382 -16.79 13.97 -12.53
N GLY A 383 -16.57 14.93 -11.63
CA GLY A 383 -17.56 15.88 -11.15
C GLY A 383 -18.54 15.25 -10.17
N PHE A 384 -18.01 14.54 -9.16
CA PHE A 384 -18.86 13.94 -8.13
C PHE A 384 -19.52 15.06 -7.30
N GLU A 385 -20.84 15.19 -7.39
CA GLU A 385 -21.61 16.19 -6.64
C GLU A 385 -23.03 15.73 -6.30
N ALA A 386 -23.62 16.36 -5.29
CA ALA A 386 -25.04 16.25 -4.98
C ALA A 386 -25.90 17.05 -5.97
N VAL A 387 -27.15 16.64 -6.17
CA VAL A 387 -28.11 17.28 -7.10
C VAL A 387 -28.22 18.79 -6.85
N ALA A 388 -28.25 19.22 -5.59
CA ALA A 388 -28.34 20.63 -5.23
C ALA A 388 -27.15 21.48 -5.74
N CYS A 389 -25.95 20.91 -5.82
CA CYS A 389 -24.78 21.60 -6.38
C CYS A 389 -24.84 21.60 -7.92
N ALA A 390 -25.31 20.50 -8.50
CA ALA A 390 -25.50 20.35 -9.94
C ALA A 390 -26.48 21.38 -10.54
N GLU A 391 -27.55 21.71 -9.82
CA GLU A 391 -28.56 22.70 -10.25
C GLU A 391 -28.06 24.16 -10.15
N ASP A 392 -27.08 24.44 -9.29
CA ASP A 392 -26.47 25.76 -9.14
C ASP A 392 -25.26 25.90 -10.07
N LYS A 393 -25.41 26.70 -11.14
CA LYS A 393 -24.35 26.94 -12.14
C LYS A 393 -23.04 27.48 -11.56
N SER A 394 -23.04 28.05 -10.36
CA SER A 394 -21.83 28.55 -9.70
C SER A 394 -21.02 27.45 -9.00
N THR A 395 -21.65 26.33 -8.66
CA THR A 395 -21.05 25.20 -7.94
C THR A 395 -21.08 23.88 -8.72
N ALA A 396 -21.81 23.85 -9.85
CA ALA A 396 -21.92 22.70 -10.73
C ALA A 396 -20.56 22.20 -11.21
N ALA A 397 -20.37 20.89 -11.11
CA ALA A 397 -19.13 20.24 -11.45
C ALA A 397 -18.86 20.21 -12.97
N ASP A 398 -17.58 20.16 -13.33
CA ASP A 398 -17.17 19.93 -14.71
C ASP A 398 -16.87 18.45 -14.96
N HIS A 399 -17.82 17.76 -15.58
CA HIS A 399 -17.69 16.33 -15.87
C HIS A 399 -16.90 16.01 -17.15
N LYS A 400 -16.34 17.00 -17.84
CA LYS A 400 -15.78 16.82 -19.21
C LYS A 400 -14.28 17.13 -19.27
N SER A 401 -13.57 16.96 -18.16
CA SER A 401 -12.16 17.33 -18.09
C SER A 401 -11.30 16.38 -17.26
N PHE A 402 -9.99 16.58 -17.35
CA PHE A 402 -8.99 16.00 -16.47
C PHE A 402 -7.91 17.03 -16.13
N SER A 403 -7.24 16.82 -15.01
CA SER A 403 -6.25 17.74 -14.44
C SER A 403 -4.86 17.10 -14.44
N VAL A 404 -3.82 17.92 -14.64
CA VAL A 404 -2.41 17.46 -14.65
C VAL A 404 -1.56 18.36 -13.77
N PHE A 405 -0.75 17.76 -12.89
CA PHE A 405 0.10 18.46 -11.93
C PHE A 405 1.55 17.99 -11.99
N LYS A 406 2.48 18.90 -11.69
CA LYS A 406 3.87 18.55 -11.42
C LYS A 406 4.00 17.92 -10.02
N PRO A 407 5.07 17.16 -9.71
CA PRO A 407 5.37 16.72 -8.34
C PRO A 407 5.47 17.83 -7.29
N SER A 408 5.66 19.09 -7.72
CA SER A 408 5.63 20.26 -6.85
C SER A 408 4.21 20.71 -6.48
N GLY A 409 3.17 20.06 -7.01
CA GLY A 409 1.77 20.45 -6.86
C GLY A 409 1.33 21.64 -7.74
N LYS A 410 2.21 22.12 -8.62
CA LYS A 410 1.84 23.16 -9.60
C LYS A 410 1.01 22.55 -10.72
N ALA A 411 -0.18 23.09 -10.96
CA ALA A 411 -1.02 22.75 -12.11
C ALA A 411 -0.28 22.99 -13.43
N VAL A 412 -0.43 22.03 -14.34
CA VAL A 412 0.01 22.09 -15.75
C VAL A 412 -1.20 22.34 -16.65
N SER A 413 -2.34 21.72 -16.34
CA SER A 413 -3.61 21.99 -17.00
C SER A 413 -4.14 23.41 -16.67
N PRO A 414 -4.97 23.99 -17.54
CA PRO A 414 -5.61 25.29 -17.30
C PRO A 414 -6.69 25.19 -16.22
N ASP A 415 -7.28 26.32 -15.82
CA ASP A 415 -8.27 26.40 -14.73
C ASP A 415 -9.53 25.55 -14.94
N LYS A 416 -9.86 25.20 -16.18
CA LYS A 416 -10.99 24.31 -16.54
C LYS A 416 -10.56 22.90 -16.93
N GLY A 417 -9.31 22.53 -16.66
CA GLY A 417 -8.74 21.24 -17.04
C GLY A 417 -8.57 21.09 -18.55
N TYR A 418 -8.01 19.96 -18.96
CA TYR A 418 -8.00 19.57 -20.37
C TYR A 418 -9.31 18.87 -20.71
N ARG A 419 -9.84 19.15 -21.91
CA ARG A 419 -11.13 18.62 -22.41
C ARG A 419 -10.99 17.79 -23.69
N ASN A 420 -9.75 17.54 -24.11
CA ASN A 420 -9.44 16.80 -25.32
C ASN A 420 -9.88 15.33 -25.20
N GLY A 421 -10.13 14.68 -26.35
CA GLY A 421 -10.39 13.24 -26.40
C GLY A 421 -11.78 12.80 -25.97
N TYR A 422 -12.79 13.69 -26.07
CA TYR A 422 -14.20 13.38 -25.74
C TYR A 422 -14.38 12.76 -24.35
N VAL A 423 -13.60 13.22 -23.37
CA VAL A 423 -13.72 12.77 -21.98
C VAL A 423 -15.07 13.21 -21.40
N TYR A 424 -15.81 12.28 -20.79
CA TYR A 424 -17.09 12.58 -20.16
C TYR A 424 -17.41 11.63 -18.99
N TRP A 425 -17.52 12.19 -17.78
CA TRP A 425 -17.54 11.47 -16.49
C TRP A 425 -16.38 10.45 -16.39
N PRO A 426 -15.11 10.92 -16.51
CA PRO A 426 -13.96 10.03 -16.44
C PRO A 426 -13.83 9.37 -15.07
N GLN A 427 -13.48 8.08 -15.05
CA GLN A 427 -13.27 7.26 -13.86
C GLN A 427 -11.84 6.70 -13.85
N GLY A 428 -11.67 5.38 -13.86
CA GLY A 428 -10.38 4.72 -13.76
C GLY A 428 -9.39 5.17 -14.83
N MET A 429 -8.12 5.26 -14.44
CA MET A 429 -7.02 5.65 -15.31
C MET A 429 -5.88 4.64 -15.20
N ALA A 430 -5.15 4.45 -16.30
CA ALA A 430 -3.90 3.69 -16.31
C ALA A 430 -2.88 4.32 -17.27
N THR A 431 -1.60 3.99 -17.09
CA THR A 431 -0.51 4.50 -17.92
C THR A 431 0.52 3.40 -18.18
N ASP A 432 1.18 3.46 -19.32
CA ASP A 432 2.24 2.53 -19.73
C ASP A 432 3.61 3.21 -19.79
N ALA A 433 4.63 2.44 -20.15
CA ALA A 433 6.01 2.92 -20.22
C ALA A 433 6.25 3.93 -21.35
N ASP A 434 5.40 3.93 -22.39
CA ASP A 434 5.47 4.86 -23.52
C ASP A 434 4.84 6.22 -23.17
N GLY A 435 4.25 6.34 -21.97
CA GLY A 435 3.65 7.55 -21.46
C GLY A 435 2.20 7.72 -21.90
N ASN A 436 1.58 6.72 -22.52
CA ASN A 436 0.16 6.77 -22.84
C ASN A 436 -0.66 6.86 -21.55
N VAL A 437 -1.76 7.59 -21.61
CA VAL A 437 -2.70 7.71 -20.49
C VAL A 437 -4.09 7.32 -20.96
N TRP A 438 -4.65 6.30 -20.32
CA TRP A 438 -5.98 5.78 -20.59
C TRP A 438 -6.98 6.27 -19.54
N MET A 439 -8.22 6.52 -19.97
CA MET A 439 -9.34 6.94 -19.12
C MET A 439 -10.60 6.18 -19.52
N ALA A 440 -11.28 5.56 -18.55
CA ALA A 440 -12.64 5.05 -18.74
C ALA A 440 -13.65 6.19 -18.58
N ASN A 441 -14.55 6.38 -19.54
CA ASN A 441 -15.55 7.46 -19.51
C ASN A 441 -16.94 6.87 -19.33
N CYS A 442 -17.55 7.12 -18.17
CA CYS A 442 -18.84 6.52 -17.86
C CYS A 442 -19.95 6.99 -18.83
N ARG A 443 -20.01 8.30 -19.12
CA ARG A 443 -21.25 8.89 -19.65
C ARG A 443 -21.45 8.71 -21.15
N ASN A 444 -20.36 8.60 -21.90
CA ASN A 444 -20.39 8.34 -23.35
C ASN A 444 -19.92 6.92 -23.69
N ASP A 445 -19.93 6.00 -22.71
CA ASP A 445 -19.63 4.57 -22.88
C ASP A 445 -18.36 4.33 -23.72
N SER A 446 -17.27 5.01 -23.36
CA SER A 446 -16.03 5.02 -24.13
C SER A 446 -14.80 4.87 -23.23
N ALA A 447 -13.65 4.66 -23.86
CA ALA A 447 -12.35 4.88 -23.25
C ALA A 447 -11.55 5.88 -24.10
N THR A 448 -10.84 6.79 -23.44
CA THR A 448 -9.95 7.76 -24.09
C THR A 448 -8.50 7.36 -23.87
N LEU A 449 -7.74 7.28 -24.95
CA LEU A 449 -6.29 7.19 -24.99
C LEU A 449 -5.69 8.56 -25.27
N ILE A 450 -4.81 9.04 -24.39
CA ILE A 450 -3.92 10.18 -24.62
C ILE A 450 -2.54 9.64 -24.97
N VAL A 451 -2.15 9.77 -26.22
CA VAL A 451 -0.93 9.15 -26.75
C VAL A 451 0.31 9.89 -26.27
N GLY A 452 1.25 9.18 -25.65
CA GLY A 452 2.50 9.74 -25.12
C GLY A 452 2.32 10.83 -24.06
N GLY A 453 1.13 10.95 -23.48
CA GLY A 453 0.81 11.98 -22.49
C GLY A 453 0.64 13.39 -23.09
N ASP A 454 0.59 13.51 -24.41
CA ASP A 454 0.22 14.75 -25.11
C ASP A 454 -1.30 14.84 -25.19
N HIS A 455 -1.90 15.68 -24.36
CA HIS A 455 -3.35 15.86 -24.31
C HIS A 455 -3.98 16.26 -25.65
N THR A 456 -3.22 16.82 -26.59
CA THR A 456 -3.73 17.18 -27.92
C THR A 456 -3.84 15.99 -28.87
N ASN A 457 -3.12 14.90 -28.57
CA ASN A 457 -3.17 13.65 -29.33
C ASN A 457 -4.01 12.62 -28.58
N ALA A 458 -5.32 12.67 -28.82
CA ALA A 458 -6.30 11.85 -28.10
C ALA A 458 -7.14 11.00 -29.07
N ILE A 459 -7.33 9.73 -28.72
CA ILE A 459 -8.17 8.78 -29.42
C ILE A 459 -9.30 8.39 -28.47
N ASN A 460 -10.54 8.52 -28.90
CA ASN A 460 -11.71 8.07 -28.13
C ASN A 460 -12.29 6.83 -28.80
N THR A 461 -12.35 5.74 -28.04
CA THR A 461 -12.84 4.44 -28.50
C THR A 461 -14.16 4.15 -27.83
N ARG A 462 -15.22 4.08 -28.63
CA ARG A 462 -16.55 3.67 -28.18
C ARG A 462 -16.57 2.17 -27.87
N LEU A 463 -17.17 1.81 -26.74
CA LEU A 463 -17.33 0.40 -26.36
C LEU A 463 -18.58 -0.22 -27.02
N LYS A 464 -18.57 -1.54 -27.18
CA LYS A 464 -19.71 -2.29 -27.74
C LYS A 464 -20.95 -2.07 -26.86
N GLY A 465 -22.05 -1.64 -27.48
CA GLY A 465 -23.31 -1.34 -26.77
C GLY A 465 -23.41 0.10 -26.24
N GLY A 466 -22.36 0.91 -26.35
CA GLY A 466 -22.42 2.33 -25.98
C GLY A 466 -23.24 3.18 -26.96
N VAL A 467 -23.69 4.36 -26.53
CA VAL A 467 -24.51 5.31 -27.31
C VAL A 467 -23.90 6.71 -27.35
N ASP A 468 -24.20 7.46 -28.41
CA ASP A 468 -23.80 8.87 -28.51
C ASP A 468 -24.71 9.75 -27.65
N VAL A 469 -24.20 10.14 -26.48
CA VAL A 469 -24.67 11.21 -25.58
C VAL A 469 -26.14 11.15 -25.13
N PHE A 470 -26.31 10.93 -23.83
CA PHE A 470 -27.58 11.18 -23.12
C PHE A 470 -27.69 12.67 -22.71
N PRO A 471 -28.85 13.33 -22.91
CA PRO A 471 -29.28 14.53 -22.18
C PRO A 471 -28.93 14.53 -20.68
N TYR A 472 -28.33 15.60 -20.17
CA TYR A 472 -28.28 15.87 -18.73
C TYR A 472 -29.73 16.09 -18.21
N PRO A 473 -30.04 15.93 -16.90
CA PRO A 473 -31.32 16.39 -16.36
C PRO A 473 -31.60 17.85 -16.78
N GLY A 474 -32.53 18.03 -17.72
CA GLY A 474 -32.84 19.33 -18.34
C GLY A 474 -32.69 19.42 -19.86
N ASP A 475 -32.00 18.48 -20.54
CA ASP A 475 -32.07 18.39 -22.01
C ASP A 475 -33.22 17.47 -22.45
N ALA A 476 -33.80 17.74 -23.62
CA ALA A 476 -34.90 16.93 -24.15
C ALA A 476 -34.40 15.51 -24.49
N VAL A 477 -34.99 14.49 -23.86
CA VAL A 477 -34.82 13.08 -24.25
C VAL A 477 -35.59 12.85 -25.54
N PRO A 478 -34.93 12.45 -26.66
CA PRO A 478 -35.65 12.05 -27.86
C PRO A 478 -36.68 10.95 -27.55
N PRO A 479 -37.94 11.05 -28.04
CA PRO A 479 -38.92 9.99 -27.84
C PRO A 479 -38.40 8.66 -28.40
N GLY A 480 -38.41 7.59 -27.59
CA GLY A 480 -37.88 6.27 -27.97
C GLY A 480 -36.41 6.01 -27.58
N THR A 481 -35.74 6.95 -26.91
CA THR A 481 -34.39 6.77 -26.33
C THR A 481 -34.42 6.82 -24.81
N GLU A 482 -35.42 6.21 -24.18
CA GLU A 482 -35.60 6.27 -22.71
C GLU A 482 -34.57 5.43 -21.95
N ASP A 483 -33.79 4.56 -22.63
CA ASP A 483 -32.69 3.79 -22.01
C ASP A 483 -31.47 3.50 -22.94
N PRO A 484 -30.63 4.50 -23.29
CA PRO A 484 -29.48 4.22 -24.15
C PRO A 484 -28.09 4.03 -23.49
N ALA A 485 -27.83 4.28 -22.20
CA ALA A 485 -26.48 4.08 -21.62
C ALA A 485 -26.28 2.69 -20.99
N LEU A 486 -25.91 1.69 -21.80
CA LEU A 486 -25.87 0.29 -21.40
C LEU A 486 -24.55 -0.16 -20.76
N VAL A 487 -23.40 0.52 -20.99
CA VAL A 487 -22.09 -0.03 -20.59
C VAL A 487 -21.62 0.45 -19.21
N LYS A 488 -21.59 1.77 -18.98
CA LYS A 488 -21.03 2.42 -17.77
C LYS A 488 -19.60 2.00 -17.44
N PRO A 489 -18.60 2.45 -18.22
CA PRO A 489 -17.19 2.23 -17.93
C PRO A 489 -16.76 2.71 -16.54
N PHE A 490 -15.97 1.91 -15.82
CA PHE A 490 -15.46 2.27 -14.49
C PHE A 490 -13.97 1.99 -14.31
N GLY A 491 -13.60 0.73 -14.07
CA GLY A 491 -12.22 0.29 -13.91
C GLY A 491 -11.49 0.20 -15.25
N LEU A 492 -10.20 0.54 -15.24
CA LEU A 492 -9.30 0.35 -16.38
C LEU A 492 -7.93 -0.13 -15.90
N ALA A 493 -7.44 -1.22 -16.48
CA ALA A 493 -6.11 -1.77 -16.25
C ALA A 493 -5.42 -2.09 -17.58
N LEU A 494 -4.08 -2.17 -17.58
CA LEU A 494 -3.29 -2.54 -18.76
C LEU A 494 -2.66 -3.92 -18.55
N ASP A 495 -2.75 -4.79 -19.55
CA ASP A 495 -2.04 -6.06 -19.55
C ASP A 495 -0.55 -5.91 -19.91
N ASN A 496 0.17 -7.04 -20.02
CA ASN A 496 1.59 -7.08 -20.36
C ASN A 496 1.91 -6.67 -21.81
N ARG A 497 0.90 -6.44 -22.65
CA ARG A 497 0.99 -5.92 -24.03
C ARG A 497 0.52 -4.46 -24.12
N ASN A 498 0.32 -3.79 -22.98
CA ASN A 498 -0.21 -2.43 -22.87
C ASN A 498 -1.61 -2.25 -23.45
N ARG A 499 -2.38 -3.33 -23.66
CA ARG A 499 -3.77 -3.23 -24.10
C ARG A 499 -4.65 -2.82 -22.92
N ALA A 500 -5.60 -1.92 -23.16
CA ALA A 500 -6.50 -1.45 -22.13
C ALA A 500 -7.69 -2.39 -21.94
N TRP A 501 -7.90 -2.82 -20.70
CA TRP A 501 -9.03 -3.65 -20.28
C TRP A 501 -10.00 -2.81 -19.46
N VAL A 502 -11.17 -2.56 -20.03
CA VAL A 502 -12.16 -1.59 -19.53
C VAL A 502 -13.40 -2.33 -19.05
N VAL A 503 -13.71 -2.15 -17.76
CA VAL A 503 -14.89 -2.74 -17.13
C VAL A 503 -16.14 -1.96 -17.54
N GLY A 504 -17.15 -2.64 -18.09
CA GLY A 504 -18.50 -2.13 -18.28
C GLY A 504 -19.44 -2.66 -17.20
N ASN A 505 -19.78 -1.81 -16.22
CA ASN A 505 -20.54 -2.21 -15.04
C ASN A 505 -21.99 -2.62 -15.34
N ILE A 506 -22.73 -1.82 -16.12
CA ILE A 506 -24.14 -2.09 -16.39
C ILE A 506 -24.31 -3.21 -17.41
N ALA A 507 -23.47 -3.22 -18.44
CA ALA A 507 -23.48 -4.26 -19.47
C ALA A 507 -22.91 -5.59 -18.97
N GLU A 508 -22.26 -5.60 -17.80
CA GLU A 508 -21.53 -6.76 -17.27
C GLU A 508 -20.50 -7.29 -18.29
N THR A 509 -19.70 -6.38 -18.85
CA THR A 509 -18.71 -6.69 -19.89
C THR A 509 -17.29 -6.26 -19.51
N LEU A 510 -16.32 -6.84 -20.21
CA LEU A 510 -14.92 -6.43 -20.17
C LEU A 510 -14.41 -6.22 -21.59
N SER A 511 -14.13 -4.97 -21.95
CA SER A 511 -13.66 -4.59 -23.29
C SER A 511 -12.15 -4.48 -23.34
N VAL A 512 -11.54 -4.94 -24.43
CA VAL A 512 -10.10 -4.91 -24.67
C VAL A 512 -9.80 -4.02 -25.87
N ILE A 513 -8.99 -3.00 -25.66
CA ILE A 513 -8.60 -2.02 -26.67
C ILE A 513 -7.08 -2.09 -26.85
N ASP A 514 -6.63 -2.17 -28.10
CA ASP A 514 -5.20 -2.21 -28.42
C ASP A 514 -4.56 -0.81 -28.29
N THR A 515 -3.24 -0.77 -28.31
CA THR A 515 -2.40 0.43 -28.12
C THR A 515 -2.63 1.54 -29.16
N ASP A 516 -3.25 1.23 -30.30
CA ASP A 516 -3.65 2.19 -31.33
C ASP A 516 -5.08 2.74 -31.15
N GLY A 517 -5.79 2.31 -30.10
CA GLY A 517 -7.18 2.66 -29.82
C GLY A 517 -8.22 1.74 -30.48
N THR A 518 -7.81 0.66 -31.15
CA THR A 518 -8.74 -0.29 -31.78
C THR A 518 -9.41 -1.18 -30.73
N LEU A 519 -10.75 -1.23 -30.68
CA LEU A 519 -11.48 -2.20 -29.87
C LEU A 519 -11.32 -3.60 -30.48
N ILE A 520 -10.55 -4.47 -29.83
CA ILE A 520 -10.25 -5.82 -30.34
C ILE A 520 -11.20 -6.90 -29.81
N ARG A 521 -11.77 -6.70 -28.61
CA ARG A 521 -12.66 -7.69 -27.98
C ARG A 521 -13.62 -7.04 -26.99
N THR A 522 -14.81 -7.60 -26.88
CA THR A 522 -15.69 -7.42 -25.71
C THR A 522 -16.04 -8.80 -25.17
N ILE A 523 -15.75 -9.04 -23.90
CA ILE A 523 -16.06 -10.26 -23.17
C ILE A 523 -17.41 -10.04 -22.48
N GLU A 524 -18.32 -10.98 -22.69
CA GLU A 524 -19.69 -11.00 -22.16
C GLU A 524 -19.86 -12.28 -21.31
N ASN A 525 -20.85 -12.28 -20.42
CA ASN A 525 -21.17 -13.46 -19.64
C ASN A 525 -21.59 -14.65 -20.53
N PRO A 526 -21.20 -15.88 -20.19
CA PRO A 526 -21.67 -17.06 -20.90
C PRO A 526 -23.19 -17.22 -20.75
N THR A 527 -23.85 -17.75 -21.78
CA THR A 527 -25.29 -18.00 -21.74
C THR A 527 -25.67 -19.16 -20.81
N ILE A 528 -24.74 -20.08 -20.55
CA ILE A 528 -24.92 -21.26 -19.69
C ILE A 528 -23.74 -21.33 -18.71
N GLY A 529 -24.03 -21.55 -17.43
CA GLY A 529 -23.04 -21.63 -16.35
C GLY A 529 -22.99 -20.38 -15.47
N ASP A 530 -21.97 -20.30 -14.63
CA ASP A 530 -21.75 -19.16 -13.74
C ASP A 530 -21.42 -17.89 -14.54
N LYS A 531 -22.03 -16.77 -14.15
CA LYS A 531 -21.64 -15.45 -14.66
C LYS A 531 -20.22 -15.12 -14.23
N LEU A 532 -19.40 -14.68 -15.17
CA LEU A 532 -18.03 -14.22 -14.95
C LEU A 532 -17.99 -12.79 -14.38
N LEU A 533 -18.96 -11.96 -14.78
CA LEU A 533 -19.06 -10.56 -14.43
C LEU A 533 -20.44 -10.29 -13.82
N LYS A 534 -20.48 -9.71 -12.63
CA LYS A 534 -21.72 -9.31 -11.95
C LYS A 534 -21.52 -7.94 -11.33
N ARG A 535 -22.10 -6.91 -11.96
CA ARG A 535 -21.83 -5.49 -11.64
C ARG A 535 -20.33 -5.25 -11.38
N PRO A 536 -19.45 -5.54 -12.37
CA PRO A 536 -18.01 -5.40 -12.19
C PRO A 536 -17.64 -3.94 -11.91
N MET A 537 -16.65 -3.74 -11.03
CA MET A 537 -16.17 -2.43 -10.59
C MET A 537 -14.70 -2.24 -10.97
N GLY A 538 -13.78 -2.21 -10.00
CA GLY A 538 -12.36 -2.06 -10.25
C GLY A 538 -11.74 -3.32 -10.87
N ASN A 539 -10.68 -3.13 -11.65
CA ASN A 539 -9.84 -4.19 -12.17
C ASN A 539 -8.35 -3.86 -11.99
N ALA A 540 -7.50 -4.89 -11.99
CA ALA A 540 -6.05 -4.78 -11.88
C ALA A 540 -5.38 -5.91 -12.67
N ALA A 541 -4.22 -5.62 -13.27
CA ALA A 541 -3.39 -6.64 -13.90
C ALA A 541 -2.42 -7.26 -12.90
N ASP A 542 -2.09 -8.54 -13.06
CA ASP A 542 -0.94 -9.16 -12.41
C ASP A 542 0.35 -9.08 -13.25
N SER A 543 1.48 -9.56 -12.73
CA SER A 543 2.76 -9.48 -13.43
C SER A 543 2.83 -10.30 -14.72
N MET A 544 1.93 -11.26 -14.91
CA MET A 544 1.82 -12.07 -16.13
C MET A 544 0.85 -11.45 -17.15
N GLY A 545 0.12 -10.40 -16.77
CA GLY A 545 -0.85 -9.71 -17.62
C GLY A 545 -2.29 -10.21 -17.47
N ASN A 546 -2.58 -11.15 -16.57
CA ASN A 546 -3.97 -11.54 -16.32
C ASN A 546 -4.72 -10.38 -15.65
N ILE A 547 -6.01 -10.26 -15.97
CA ILE A 547 -6.85 -9.18 -15.47
C ILE A 547 -7.77 -9.70 -14.40
N TRP A 548 -7.62 -9.17 -13.19
CA TRP A 548 -8.46 -9.46 -12.04
C TRP A 548 -9.54 -8.40 -11.91
N VAL A 549 -10.80 -8.80 -11.76
CA VAL A 549 -11.98 -7.93 -11.71
C VAL A 549 -12.73 -8.15 -10.40
N ALA A 550 -13.05 -7.07 -9.70
CA ALA A 550 -13.93 -7.08 -8.54
C ALA A 550 -15.39 -7.05 -9.00
N ASN A 551 -16.15 -8.11 -8.70
CA ASN A 551 -17.58 -8.18 -9.01
C ASN A 551 -18.37 -7.81 -7.76
N SER A 552 -18.96 -6.62 -7.78
CA SER A 552 -19.73 -6.11 -6.64
C SER A 552 -21.07 -6.82 -6.45
N ASP A 553 -21.54 -7.54 -7.47
CA ASP A 553 -22.87 -8.15 -7.57
C ASP A 553 -24.04 -7.14 -7.70
N LYS A 554 -24.04 -6.05 -6.92
CA LYS A 554 -25.18 -5.12 -6.85
C LYS A 554 -24.85 -3.65 -7.17
N ILE A 555 -23.59 -3.22 -7.06
CA ILE A 555 -23.27 -1.78 -7.11
C ILE A 555 -23.27 -1.26 -8.55
N ASN A 556 -24.12 -0.27 -8.79
CA ASN A 556 -24.04 0.56 -9.99
C ASN A 556 -22.97 1.64 -9.82
N VAL A 557 -22.30 2.01 -10.91
CA VAL A 557 -21.34 3.13 -10.92
C VAL A 557 -22.06 4.44 -10.57
N PRO A 558 -21.46 5.34 -9.75
CA PRO A 558 -22.09 6.60 -9.30
C PRO A 558 -22.21 7.70 -10.37
N CYS A 559 -22.46 7.34 -11.63
CA CYS A 559 -22.74 8.26 -12.73
C CYS A 559 -24.17 8.04 -13.24
N PRO A 560 -24.90 9.09 -13.67
CA PRO A 560 -26.34 9.03 -13.94
C PRO A 560 -26.75 7.84 -14.81
N PRO A 561 -27.83 7.11 -14.46
CA PRO A 561 -28.70 7.36 -13.30
C PRO A 561 -28.00 7.07 -11.96
N PRO A 562 -28.41 7.71 -10.86
CA PRO A 562 -27.77 7.57 -9.56
C PRO A 562 -27.80 6.12 -9.05
N ILE A 563 -27.01 5.85 -7.99
CA ILE A 563 -27.06 4.56 -7.29
C ILE A 563 -28.42 4.47 -6.58
N GLU A 564 -29.27 3.55 -7.02
CA GLU A 564 -30.50 3.17 -6.34
C GLU A 564 -30.26 1.90 -5.52
N ASN A 565 -30.63 1.91 -4.23
CA ASN A 565 -30.64 0.76 -3.30
C ASN A 565 -29.29 -0.01 -3.17
N ILE A 566 -28.50 0.31 -2.13
CA ILE A 566 -27.28 -0.44 -1.78
C ILE A 566 -27.68 -1.61 -0.87
N ALA A 567 -27.99 -2.76 -1.47
CA ALA A 567 -28.26 -4.02 -0.77
C ALA A 567 -27.01 -4.92 -0.70
N ASP A 568 -27.03 -5.89 0.20
CA ASP A 568 -26.01 -6.94 0.24
C ASP A 568 -25.96 -7.71 -1.09
N GLY A 569 -24.74 -8.06 -1.50
CA GLY A 569 -24.53 -8.95 -2.64
C GLY A 569 -24.81 -10.39 -2.23
N ASP A 570 -25.59 -11.11 -3.04
CA ASP A 570 -25.91 -12.51 -2.81
C ASP A 570 -24.77 -13.43 -3.28
N ASP A 571 -24.00 -12.98 -4.27
CA ASP A 571 -22.89 -13.74 -4.84
C ASP A 571 -21.70 -12.86 -5.28
N PRO A 572 -21.11 -12.06 -4.36
CA PRO A 572 -19.94 -11.26 -4.67
C PRO A 572 -18.75 -12.16 -5.02
N SER A 573 -17.95 -11.73 -6.00
CA SER A 573 -16.87 -12.56 -6.53
C SER A 573 -15.68 -11.73 -7.02
N VAL A 574 -14.61 -12.45 -7.35
CA VAL A 574 -13.49 -11.94 -8.14
C VAL A 574 -13.36 -12.80 -9.38
N ALA A 575 -13.17 -12.19 -10.55
CA ALA A 575 -12.88 -12.92 -11.77
C ALA A 575 -11.45 -12.66 -12.24
N MET A 576 -10.80 -13.65 -12.82
CA MET A 576 -9.50 -13.53 -13.49
C MET A 576 -9.66 -13.88 -14.98
N PHE A 577 -9.10 -13.06 -15.86
CA PHE A 577 -9.11 -13.28 -17.31
C PHE A 577 -7.70 -13.43 -17.85
N ASP A 578 -7.49 -14.47 -18.65
CA ASP A 578 -6.23 -14.70 -19.36
C ASP A 578 -6.09 -13.67 -20.50
N PRO A 579 -4.92 -13.02 -20.65
CA PRO A 579 -4.77 -11.96 -21.64
C PRO A 579 -4.79 -12.49 -23.07
N ASP A 580 -4.36 -13.72 -23.33
CA ASP A 580 -4.22 -14.29 -24.66
C ASP A 580 -5.51 -14.96 -25.14
N THR A 581 -6.14 -15.77 -24.29
CA THR A 581 -7.34 -16.54 -24.65
C THR A 581 -8.65 -15.77 -24.39
N PHE A 582 -8.60 -14.74 -23.54
CA PHE A 582 -9.77 -14.02 -23.02
C PHE A 582 -10.74 -14.90 -22.20
N GLU A 583 -10.32 -16.09 -21.79
CA GLU A 583 -11.09 -16.97 -20.91
C GLU A 583 -11.06 -16.46 -19.48
N GLY A 584 -12.19 -16.60 -18.77
CA GLY A 584 -12.37 -16.12 -17.41
C GLY A 584 -12.64 -17.24 -16.41
N THR A 585 -12.17 -17.06 -15.17
CA THR A 585 -12.48 -17.92 -14.02
C THR A 585 -12.97 -17.08 -12.84
N VAL A 586 -13.95 -17.58 -12.09
CA VAL A 586 -14.56 -16.87 -10.95
C VAL A 586 -14.14 -17.51 -9.62
N TYR A 587 -13.86 -16.66 -8.63
CA TYR A 587 -13.44 -17.02 -7.30
C TYR A 587 -14.30 -16.32 -6.24
N ARG A 588 -14.49 -17.00 -5.10
CA ARG A 588 -15.39 -16.61 -4.00
C ARG A 588 -14.75 -16.86 -2.64
N GLY A 589 -15.39 -16.37 -1.58
CA GLY A 589 -14.93 -16.52 -0.20
C GLY A 589 -14.04 -15.37 0.26
N GLY A 590 -13.21 -15.59 1.29
CA GLY A 590 -12.26 -14.57 1.77
C GLY A 590 -12.89 -13.30 2.36
N GLY A 591 -14.20 -13.32 2.64
CA GLY A 591 -14.97 -12.18 3.18
C GLY A 591 -15.35 -11.13 2.16
N LEU A 592 -15.56 -11.50 0.89
CA LEU A 592 -16.06 -10.55 -0.12
C LEU A 592 -17.44 -10.01 0.27
N THR A 593 -17.59 -8.69 0.28
CA THR A 593 -18.86 -7.99 0.57
C THR A 593 -18.97 -6.74 -0.29
N LEU A 594 -19.70 -6.85 -1.41
CA LEU A 594 -19.75 -5.82 -2.45
C LEU A 594 -18.35 -5.32 -2.90
N PRO A 595 -17.49 -6.18 -3.49
CA PRO A 595 -16.17 -5.81 -3.99
C PRO A 595 -16.18 -4.56 -4.87
N TRP A 596 -15.37 -3.56 -4.53
CA TRP A 596 -15.29 -2.31 -5.29
C TRP A 596 -13.92 -2.14 -5.94
N GLY A 597 -12.86 -2.08 -5.13
CA GLY A 597 -11.49 -1.89 -5.59
C GLY A 597 -10.70 -3.18 -5.56
N ILE A 598 -9.70 -3.31 -6.43
CA ILE A 598 -8.81 -4.47 -6.47
C ILE A 598 -7.40 -4.03 -6.85
N ILE A 599 -6.38 -4.65 -6.25
CA ILE A 599 -4.98 -4.48 -6.61
C ILE A 599 -4.23 -5.81 -6.55
N VAL A 600 -3.09 -5.86 -7.23
CA VAL A 600 -2.17 -6.99 -7.21
C VAL A 600 -0.82 -6.52 -6.67
N ASP A 601 -0.26 -7.26 -5.71
CA ASP A 601 0.99 -6.91 -5.04
C ASP A 601 2.25 -7.51 -5.68
N GLY A 602 3.40 -7.29 -5.05
CA GLY A 602 4.71 -7.76 -5.49
C GLY A 602 4.93 -9.28 -5.50
N SER A 603 3.94 -10.09 -5.13
CA SER A 603 3.98 -11.55 -5.23
C SER A 603 2.80 -12.08 -6.07
N ASP A 604 2.18 -11.22 -6.88
CA ASP A 604 0.91 -11.47 -7.57
C ASP A 604 -0.28 -11.73 -6.64
N THR A 605 -0.17 -11.47 -5.34
CA THR A 605 -1.30 -11.64 -4.42
C THR A 605 -2.36 -10.58 -4.73
N VAL A 606 -3.62 -11.02 -4.79
CA VAL A 606 -4.76 -10.15 -5.09
C VAL A 606 -5.37 -9.65 -3.78
N TRP A 607 -5.55 -8.33 -3.68
CA TRP A 607 -6.19 -7.65 -2.55
C TRP A 607 -7.45 -6.94 -3.03
N VAL A 608 -8.57 -7.18 -2.35
CA VAL A 608 -9.89 -6.66 -2.73
C VAL A 608 -10.42 -5.78 -1.61
N PHE A 609 -10.85 -4.58 -1.97
CA PHE A 609 -11.43 -3.58 -1.09
C PHE A 609 -12.95 -3.64 -1.23
N ASN A 610 -13.59 -4.14 -0.18
CA ASN A 610 -15.03 -4.36 -0.15
C ASN A 610 -15.76 -3.08 0.25
N PHE A 611 -16.93 -2.84 -0.33
CA PHE A 611 -17.75 -1.69 0.03
C PHE A 611 -18.53 -1.91 1.34
N GLY A 612 -18.63 -3.17 1.79
CA GLY A 612 -19.27 -3.55 3.04
C GLY A 612 -20.71 -3.98 2.84
N ALA A 613 -21.48 -3.93 3.93
CA ALA A 613 -22.85 -4.45 3.95
C ALA A 613 -23.92 -3.39 3.57
N GLU A 614 -25.15 -3.88 3.40
CA GLU A 614 -26.38 -3.16 3.09
C GLU A 614 -26.58 -1.90 3.94
N PHE A 615 -27.22 -0.93 3.32
CA PHE A 615 -27.75 0.24 4.00
C PHE A 615 -29.07 0.65 3.33
N ASP A 616 -30.16 0.65 4.09
CA ASP A 616 -31.49 1.10 3.64
C ASP A 616 -31.80 2.53 4.18
N PRO A 617 -31.72 3.59 3.36
CA PRO A 617 -32.15 4.93 3.75
C PRO A 617 -33.68 5.07 3.78
N PRO A 618 -34.27 6.01 4.55
CA PRO A 618 -33.63 6.98 5.44
C PRO A 618 -33.61 6.49 6.89
N TYR A 619 -32.42 6.34 7.48
CA TYR A 619 -32.30 5.89 8.87
C TYR A 619 -31.86 7.00 9.83
N ILE A 620 -32.69 7.22 10.86
CA ILE A 620 -32.40 8.07 12.03
C ILE A 620 -32.35 7.12 13.24
N GLY A 621 -31.23 6.41 13.47
CA GLY A 621 -31.10 5.50 14.61
C GLY A 621 -29.66 5.08 14.93
N ASN A 622 -29.51 4.12 15.85
CA ASN A 622 -28.25 3.73 16.50
C ASN A 622 -27.68 2.37 16.03
N GLU A 623 -28.05 1.88 14.84
CA GLU A 623 -27.56 0.60 14.32
C GLU A 623 -26.05 0.61 14.05
N VAL A 624 -25.39 -0.48 14.45
CA VAL A 624 -23.96 -0.69 14.23
C VAL A 624 -23.82 -1.62 13.02
N LEU A 625 -23.44 -1.04 11.88
CA LEU A 625 -23.12 -1.82 10.68
C LEU A 625 -21.85 -2.65 10.92
N PRO A 626 -21.76 -3.87 10.33
CA PRO A 626 -20.57 -4.70 10.44
C PRO A 626 -19.34 -3.99 9.83
N ASP A 627 -18.16 -4.37 10.32
CA ASP A 627 -16.93 -3.84 9.78
C ASP A 627 -16.68 -4.29 8.34
N THR A 628 -16.32 -3.33 7.51
CA THR A 628 -16.00 -3.55 6.11
C THR A 628 -14.66 -4.29 5.99
N PRO A 629 -14.60 -5.46 5.32
CA PRO A 629 -13.38 -6.26 5.25
C PRO A 629 -12.47 -5.90 4.07
N ILE A 630 -11.19 -6.22 4.18
CA ILE A 630 -10.30 -6.44 3.03
C ILE A 630 -10.20 -7.95 2.77
N SER A 631 -10.37 -8.37 1.52
CA SER A 631 -10.17 -9.77 1.11
C SER A 631 -8.81 -9.95 0.43
N ARG A 632 -8.21 -11.13 0.59
CA ARG A 632 -6.90 -11.47 0.04
C ARG A 632 -6.95 -12.84 -0.61
N PHE A 633 -6.49 -12.96 -1.84
CA PHE A 633 -6.52 -14.19 -2.63
C PHE A 633 -5.15 -14.56 -3.17
N CYS A 634 -4.95 -15.87 -3.36
CA CYS A 634 -3.81 -16.40 -4.08
C CYS A 634 -3.84 -15.90 -5.53
N GLY A 635 -2.71 -15.37 -5.97
CA GLY A 635 -2.53 -14.87 -7.34
C GLY A 635 -2.41 -15.94 -8.39
N ALA A 636 -2.17 -15.50 -9.63
CA ALA A 636 -1.92 -16.41 -10.75
C ALA A 636 -0.61 -17.20 -10.59
N SER A 637 0.37 -16.69 -9.84
CA SER A 637 1.57 -17.45 -9.47
C SER A 637 1.33 -18.30 -8.22
N ALA A 638 0.69 -19.47 -8.39
CA ALA A 638 0.36 -20.38 -7.28
C ALA A 638 1.58 -20.78 -6.41
N GLN A 639 2.79 -20.79 -6.96
CA GLN A 639 4.03 -21.10 -6.22
C GLN A 639 4.40 -20.01 -5.20
N LYS A 640 3.95 -18.77 -5.41
CA LYS A 640 4.15 -17.66 -4.46
C LYS A 640 3.07 -17.61 -3.38
N CYS A 641 2.02 -18.44 -3.49
CA CYS A 641 0.93 -18.42 -2.55
C CYS A 641 1.31 -19.07 -1.21
N PRO A 642 0.81 -18.52 -0.08
CA PRO A 642 0.95 -19.18 1.20
C PRO A 642 0.39 -20.59 1.17
N GLN A 643 0.99 -21.48 1.95
CA GLN A 643 0.26 -22.69 2.34
C GLN A 643 -0.84 -22.31 3.35
N SER A 644 -1.87 -23.15 3.41
CA SER A 644 -2.90 -23.16 4.43
C SER A 644 -2.70 -24.39 5.32
N ARG A 645 -2.87 -24.27 6.64
CA ARG A 645 -2.76 -25.47 7.50
C ARG A 645 -3.95 -26.41 7.35
N THR A 646 -5.08 -25.92 6.84
CA THR A 646 -6.29 -26.75 6.62
C THR A 646 -6.41 -27.27 5.19
N LYS A 647 -5.99 -26.49 4.19
CA LYS A 647 -6.14 -26.83 2.77
C LYS A 647 -4.85 -27.29 2.08
N GLY A 648 -3.69 -27.20 2.76
CA GLY A 648 -2.40 -27.47 2.12
C GLY A 648 -1.97 -26.33 1.21
N VAL A 649 -1.37 -26.64 0.05
CA VAL A 649 -0.94 -25.62 -0.92
C VAL A 649 -2.17 -24.96 -1.54
N LEU A 650 -2.27 -23.63 -1.44
CA LEU A 650 -3.33 -22.86 -2.07
C LEU A 650 -3.11 -22.78 -3.58
N SER A 651 -4.21 -22.83 -4.33
CA SER A 651 -4.26 -22.66 -5.78
C SER A 651 -4.69 -21.25 -6.14
N THR A 652 -4.45 -20.84 -7.39
CA THR A 652 -4.87 -19.53 -7.91
C THR A 652 -6.34 -19.26 -7.59
N GLY A 653 -6.60 -18.07 -7.03
CA GLY A 653 -7.92 -17.62 -6.62
C GLY A 653 -8.46 -18.26 -5.33
N ASP A 654 -7.70 -19.12 -4.65
CA ASP A 654 -8.07 -19.52 -3.29
C ASP A 654 -7.98 -18.33 -2.31
N PRO A 655 -8.95 -18.18 -1.39
CA PRO A 655 -8.89 -17.14 -0.37
C PRO A 655 -7.75 -17.41 0.63
N ILE A 656 -6.92 -16.39 0.84
CA ILE A 656 -5.90 -16.32 1.90
C ILE A 656 -6.51 -15.69 3.16
N SER A 657 -7.36 -14.67 3.00
CA SER A 657 -8.13 -14.10 4.11
C SER A 657 -9.20 -15.08 4.62
N PRO A 658 -9.62 -14.99 5.89
CA PRO A 658 -10.67 -15.85 6.44
C PRO A 658 -12.03 -15.47 5.83
N GLU A 659 -13.07 -16.24 6.15
CA GLU A 659 -14.46 -15.96 5.71
C GLU A 659 -14.96 -14.58 6.15
N THR A 660 -14.44 -14.03 7.25
CA THR A 660 -14.76 -12.66 7.69
C THR A 660 -14.02 -11.59 6.90
N GLY A 661 -13.02 -11.95 6.11
CA GLY A 661 -11.99 -11.04 5.61
C GLY A 661 -11.15 -10.44 6.74
N TYR A 662 -10.29 -9.49 6.41
CA TYR A 662 -9.54 -8.69 7.39
C TYR A 662 -10.36 -7.46 7.77
N THR A 663 -10.90 -7.44 8.99
CA THR A 663 -11.75 -6.36 9.51
C THR A 663 -11.01 -5.50 10.52
N SER A 664 -11.51 -4.26 10.69
CA SER A 664 -11.12 -3.34 11.75
C SER A 664 -12.21 -2.27 11.92
N ASP A 665 -12.39 -1.81 13.16
CA ASP A 665 -13.27 -0.71 13.53
C ASP A 665 -12.92 0.66 12.90
N VAL A 666 -11.69 0.83 12.41
CA VAL A 666 -11.29 2.06 11.70
C VAL A 666 -11.74 2.09 10.24
N PHE A 667 -12.16 0.94 9.68
CA PHE A 667 -12.66 0.88 8.32
C PHE A 667 -14.04 1.53 8.22
N GLU A 668 -14.20 2.33 7.18
CA GLU A 668 -15.51 2.73 6.65
C GLU A 668 -15.77 1.92 5.38
N ARG A 669 -16.50 2.46 4.40
CA ARG A 669 -16.62 1.83 3.08
C ARG A 669 -15.38 2.15 2.25
N ILE A 670 -14.59 1.13 1.97
CA ILE A 670 -13.32 1.23 1.24
C ILE A 670 -13.53 0.94 -0.24
N THR A 671 -12.96 1.77 -1.11
CA THR A 671 -13.23 1.67 -2.57
C THR A 671 -11.98 1.50 -3.41
N ALA A 672 -10.79 1.86 -2.88
CA ALA A 672 -9.54 1.74 -3.59
C ALA A 672 -8.37 1.51 -2.64
N GLY A 673 -7.25 1.06 -3.20
CA GLY A 673 -5.97 1.08 -2.52
C GLY A 673 -4.79 0.97 -3.48
N LYS A 674 -3.58 1.09 -2.94
CA LYS A 674 -2.30 0.91 -3.63
C LYS A 674 -1.23 0.36 -2.68
N VAL A 675 -0.41 -0.56 -3.19
CA VAL A 675 0.78 -1.05 -2.47
C VAL A 675 1.95 -0.13 -2.75
N ASP A 676 2.67 0.26 -1.69
CA ASP A 676 3.90 1.05 -1.82
C ASP A 676 5.17 0.18 -1.89
N ARG A 677 6.33 0.83 -2.06
CA ARG A 677 7.63 0.12 -2.12
C ARG A 677 8.05 -0.49 -0.78
N SER A 678 7.34 -0.25 0.31
CA SER A 678 7.62 -0.84 1.63
C SER A 678 6.70 -2.00 1.99
N GLY A 679 5.66 -2.25 1.19
CA GLY A 679 4.65 -3.26 1.46
C GLY A 679 3.47 -2.76 2.29
N ASN A 680 3.38 -1.45 2.51
CA ASN A 680 2.17 -0.84 3.06
C ASN A 680 1.08 -0.81 1.98
N ILE A 681 -0.17 -1.01 2.39
CA ILE A 681 -1.33 -0.76 1.53
C ILE A 681 -1.97 0.54 2.00
N PHE A 682 -1.99 1.55 1.14
CA PHE A 682 -2.79 2.75 1.36
C PHE A 682 -4.18 2.51 0.80
N VAL A 683 -5.22 2.76 1.60
CA VAL A 683 -6.62 2.45 1.30
C VAL A 683 -7.45 3.72 1.44
N THR A 684 -8.37 3.98 0.51
CA THR A 684 -9.28 5.13 0.58
C THR A 684 -10.60 4.77 1.24
N THR A 685 -11.03 5.55 2.24
CA THR A 685 -12.40 5.49 2.79
C THR A 685 -13.26 6.50 2.07
N ASN A 686 -13.75 6.13 0.88
CA ASN A 686 -14.47 7.07 0.03
C ASN A 686 -15.88 7.35 0.57
N PHE A 687 -16.56 6.36 1.15
CA PHE A 687 -17.89 6.53 1.73
C PHE A 687 -17.88 6.22 3.23
N LYS A 688 -18.69 6.93 4.01
CA LYS A 688 -19.00 6.57 5.40
C LYS A 688 -19.82 5.27 5.42
N LYS A 689 -19.78 4.53 6.52
CA LYS A 689 -20.69 3.38 6.73
C LYS A 689 -22.16 3.81 6.76
N ILE A 690 -22.46 4.80 7.61
CA ILE A 690 -23.78 5.42 7.76
C ILE A 690 -23.79 6.71 6.93
N VAL A 691 -24.61 6.74 5.88
CA VAL A 691 -24.70 7.87 4.94
C VAL A 691 -26.14 8.33 4.83
N ASP A 692 -26.36 9.64 4.74
CA ASP A 692 -27.51 10.11 3.95
C ASP A 692 -26.98 10.30 2.53
N PRO A 693 -27.33 9.41 1.57
CA PRO A 693 -26.84 9.49 0.21
C PRO A 693 -27.29 10.78 -0.50
N ALA A 694 -28.34 11.46 -0.01
CA ALA A 694 -28.81 12.72 -0.57
C ALA A 694 -27.98 13.94 -0.12
N VAL A 695 -27.01 13.78 0.80
CA VAL A 695 -26.35 14.94 1.42
C VAL A 695 -24.83 14.89 1.43
N SER A 696 -24.20 14.00 2.22
CA SER A 696 -22.72 13.98 2.32
C SER A 696 -22.18 12.57 2.60
N PRO A 697 -21.94 11.77 1.54
CA PRO A 697 -21.50 10.39 1.70
C PRO A 697 -20.01 10.26 2.02
N GLY A 698 -19.19 11.30 1.73
CA GLY A 698 -17.74 11.24 1.76
C GLY A 698 -17.14 10.85 3.11
N GLY A 699 -16.33 9.80 3.15
CA GLY A 699 -15.46 9.49 4.29
C GLY A 699 -14.28 10.47 4.35
N ASN A 700 -13.68 10.65 5.53
CA ASN A 700 -12.69 11.72 5.76
C ASN A 700 -11.24 11.22 5.87
N SER A 701 -10.94 10.00 5.43
CA SER A 701 -9.65 9.37 5.71
C SER A 701 -9.06 8.51 4.58
N ILE A 702 -7.75 8.36 4.65
CA ILE A 702 -7.06 7.18 4.12
C ILE A 702 -6.62 6.30 5.28
N ILE A 703 -6.39 5.02 5.01
CA ILE A 703 -5.94 4.04 6.00
C ILE A 703 -4.68 3.38 5.48
N VAL A 704 -3.68 3.23 6.35
CA VAL A 704 -2.47 2.47 6.05
C VAL A 704 -2.56 1.10 6.69
N VAL A 705 -2.55 0.04 5.88
CA VAL A 705 -2.31 -1.33 6.33
C VAL A 705 -0.80 -1.56 6.36
N VAL A 706 -0.22 -1.65 7.55
CA VAL A 706 1.24 -1.58 7.72
C VAL A 706 1.92 -2.90 7.36
N GLY A 707 2.84 -2.87 6.39
CA GLY A 707 3.76 -3.97 6.05
C GLY A 707 3.12 -5.27 5.55
N ALA A 708 1.85 -5.26 5.14
CA ALA A 708 1.07 -6.46 4.86
C ALA A 708 1.32 -7.10 3.50
N ALA A 709 1.55 -6.28 2.47
CA ALA A 709 1.65 -6.71 1.08
C ALA A 709 3.09 -6.84 0.61
N THR A 710 3.33 -7.64 -0.42
CA THR A 710 4.66 -7.69 -1.05
C THR A 710 4.93 -6.37 -1.79
N PRO A 711 6.08 -5.71 -1.63
CA PRO A 711 6.37 -4.41 -2.24
C PRO A 711 6.23 -4.38 -3.76
N VAL A 712 5.65 -3.30 -4.29
CA VAL A 712 5.54 -3.05 -5.75
C VAL A 712 6.43 -1.87 -6.13
N LYS A 713 7.08 -1.93 -7.31
CA LYS A 713 7.78 -0.76 -7.88
C LYS A 713 6.77 0.34 -8.18
N THR A 714 6.94 1.51 -7.56
CA THR A 714 6.09 2.68 -7.78
C THR A 714 6.81 3.71 -8.68
N PRO A 715 6.07 4.53 -9.47
CA PRO A 715 4.63 4.44 -9.71
C PRO A 715 4.25 3.16 -10.46
N LEU A 716 3.00 2.75 -10.32
CA LEU A 716 2.43 1.65 -11.10
C LEU A 716 2.31 2.12 -12.56
N ILE A 717 3.06 1.48 -13.44
CA ILE A 717 3.11 1.74 -14.89
C ILE A 717 2.94 0.38 -15.57
N GLY A 718 1.85 0.19 -16.31
CA GLY A 718 1.44 -1.11 -16.83
C GLY A 718 1.14 -2.10 -15.71
N THR A 719 1.68 -3.31 -15.83
CA THR A 719 1.55 -4.37 -14.84
C THR A 719 2.44 -4.14 -13.60
N PRO A 720 2.07 -4.69 -12.42
CA PRO A 720 2.92 -4.65 -11.24
C PRO A 720 4.30 -5.26 -11.50
N ARG A 721 5.35 -4.57 -11.06
CA ARG A 721 6.73 -5.05 -11.16
C ARG A 721 7.32 -5.30 -9.78
N HIS A 722 7.97 -6.45 -9.64
CA HIS A 722 8.65 -6.85 -8.41
C HIS A 722 10.07 -6.27 -8.33
N PHE A 723 10.67 -6.39 -7.15
CA PHE A 723 12.09 -6.12 -6.92
C PHE A 723 12.82 -7.45 -6.98
N ASP A 724 13.82 -7.55 -7.84
CA ASP A 724 14.62 -8.76 -8.03
C ASP A 724 15.69 -8.92 -6.94
#